data_AF-A0A9X1Q6Q7-F1
#
_entry.id   AF-A0A9X1Q6Q7-F1
#
_cell.length_a   1.000
_cell.length_b   1.000
_cell.length_c   1.000
_cell.angle_alpha   90.00
_cell.angle_beta   90.00
_cell.angle_gamma   90.00
#
_symmetry.space_group_name_H-M   'P 1'
#
loop_
_entity.id
_entity.type
_entity.pdbx_description
1 polymer ?
#
loop_
_entity_poly.entity_id
_entity_poly.type
_entity_poly.pdbx_seq_one_letter_code
_entity_poly.pdbx_strand_id
1 'polypeptide(L)'
;FPHGVERAPLPARRLGDLARVLDDVLITVRRDGDELEIDGRPVHPGSATGTPPDSYALPVPDTAPRVLTLLAGGPREHEEDLSVPVAWQIRVHVGAGPVLLRSARGDVYRLPERVAPGRGAGPAGRFLGISVARYDHEALPPLDHSPDLCREVGAAFGDTYAKEYLADPSRAAVTERLARLSERGHAGPLVVYVRGYALRGARGGPHPAFRDSDPERPDTVLTGEELFHLATESGADQVLVLLDTVRPPGSGDDWGYPPLSMELRTASWTGQISVLVPHGTGWDRLFGSWLVRLLRRGPDTGPQGWGWSPRDRFITGGELMRAVALDWPGEYPSTPRNFATGVPRELLPNPRYALRHFPDDLNPADFGEAYAQEAAAFLGEVIRDSAAPPEDRERAVSNMLLLGPDRGVEAAVALTDLAERFTTASRPTEAVAAYQEAIDLLRPLAGQRPDSARPALGAALYGLAGLLSDTYRWTEARPFAEEAVALRRRLAENRPDQRPRLAESLHLWSLVLRSTGLHQPALEAAVEAADLFSRLTVDDPDTHRPALAVCLSSLANRYGEVGLPQHALTVAVQAEVIRRAQAESDPETRADLARSLHVRWYWERALRRPATAHTTMTECVGIRRELAAERPEVHRPKYAESLNCLAVSLADLGHIDRAPVPAREAVSIYRELVAAGAVDLRRPLARTQRNLALWLGTLGRPAEAVSAAAEAVSHYRELEAEQRGLHRADLADALEMWSWALDLLGEGRPRAIDAARQAVVLHRELFAAEPDKYRRALARSVNTLSIRLDAIGRTQEAARLRAEVRDIVSGALPPF
;
A
#
# COMPACT_ATOMS: atom_id res chain seq x y z
N PHE A 1 25.25 -30.78 19.39
CA PHE A 1 25.57 -32.19 19.07
C PHE A 1 27.07 -32.34 18.89
N PRO A 2 27.70 -33.37 19.47
CA PRO A 2 29.08 -33.76 19.19
C PRO A 2 29.12 -34.73 17.98
N HIS A 3 30.25 -34.74 17.27
CA HIS A 3 30.58 -35.50 16.06
C HIS A 3 30.33 -34.81 14.72
N GLY A 4 31.39 -34.81 13.91
CA GLY A 4 31.65 -33.90 12.81
C GLY A 4 30.75 -34.06 11.59
N VAL A 5 30.56 -32.94 10.91
CA VAL A 5 30.12 -32.86 9.52
C VAL A 5 30.90 -31.72 8.87
N GLU A 6 31.52 -32.02 7.74
CA GLU A 6 32.36 -31.14 6.95
C GLU A 6 31.56 -30.10 6.17
N ARG A 7 32.18 -28.92 5.99
CA ARG A 7 31.66 -27.76 5.25
C ARG A 7 31.60 -28.02 3.74
N ALA A 8 30.54 -27.52 3.08
CA ALA A 8 30.47 -27.33 1.63
C ALA A 8 29.69 -26.03 1.30
N PRO A 9 30.07 -25.27 0.26
CA PRO A 9 29.29 -24.12 -0.21
C PRO A 9 28.05 -24.59 -0.99
N LEU A 10 26.94 -23.84 -0.88
CA LEU A 10 25.74 -24.06 -1.70
C LEU A 10 25.94 -23.45 -3.10
N PRO A 11 25.69 -24.19 -4.20
CA PRO A 11 25.75 -23.64 -5.55
C PRO A 11 24.63 -22.62 -5.81
N ALA A 12 24.91 -21.56 -6.57
CA ALA A 12 23.99 -20.46 -6.90
C ALA A 12 22.64 -20.91 -7.50
N ARG A 13 22.57 -22.10 -8.12
CA ARG A 13 21.31 -22.68 -8.63
C ARG A 13 20.27 -22.97 -7.54
N ARG A 14 20.65 -23.20 -6.28
CA ARG A 14 19.70 -23.53 -5.19
C ARG A 14 19.16 -22.32 -4.43
N LEU A 15 19.70 -21.12 -4.64
CA LEU A 15 19.15 -19.86 -4.10
C LEU A 15 17.87 -19.45 -4.83
N GLY A 16 17.81 -19.67 -6.14
CA GLY A 16 16.59 -19.48 -6.95
C GLY A 16 15.46 -20.44 -6.57
N ASP A 17 15.80 -21.64 -6.10
CA ASP A 17 14.81 -22.61 -5.59
C ASP A 17 14.32 -22.27 -4.18
N LEU A 18 15.13 -21.59 -3.36
CA LEU A 18 14.73 -21.12 -2.02
C LEU A 18 13.71 -19.96 -2.11
N ALA A 19 13.84 -19.11 -3.12
CA ALA A 19 12.88 -18.04 -3.43
C ALA A 19 11.53 -18.58 -3.95
N ARG A 20 11.48 -19.82 -4.45
CA ARG A 20 10.26 -20.49 -4.93
C ARG A 20 9.42 -21.16 -3.84
N VAL A 21 9.93 -21.27 -2.61
CA VAL A 21 9.28 -22.02 -1.51
C VAL A 21 8.85 -21.10 -0.36
N LEU A 22 9.25 -19.82 -0.35
CA LEU A 22 9.01 -18.87 0.73
C LEU A 22 8.23 -17.66 0.22
N ASP A 23 6.92 -17.84 0.04
CA ASP A 23 6.00 -16.80 -0.44
C ASP A 23 5.72 -15.65 0.55
N ASP A 24 6.51 -15.45 1.63
CA ASP A 24 6.33 -14.31 2.54
C ASP A 24 7.59 -13.94 3.36
N VAL A 25 8.79 -14.11 2.78
CA VAL A 25 10.03 -13.59 3.38
C VAL A 25 10.75 -12.70 2.36
N LEU A 26 10.86 -11.42 2.68
CA LEU A 26 11.68 -10.47 1.91
C LEU A 26 13.15 -10.91 2.00
N ILE A 27 13.67 -11.54 0.94
CA ILE A 27 15.10 -11.80 0.75
C ILE A 27 15.60 -10.75 -0.24
N THR A 28 16.29 -9.72 0.24
CA THR A 28 16.87 -8.69 -0.63
C THR A 28 18.15 -9.24 -1.26
N VAL A 29 18.13 -9.48 -2.58
CA VAL A 29 19.34 -9.66 -3.40
C VAL A 29 19.44 -8.45 -4.33
N ARG A 30 20.41 -7.57 -4.10
CA ARG A 30 20.67 -6.40 -4.98
C ARG A 30 21.86 -6.71 -5.89
N ARG A 31 21.68 -6.52 -7.20
CA ARG A 31 22.72 -6.55 -8.24
C ARG A 31 22.89 -5.11 -8.76
N ASP A 32 24.11 -4.60 -8.72
CA ASP A 32 24.47 -3.34 -9.41
C ASP A 32 24.80 -3.65 -10.88
N GLY A 33 24.28 -2.84 -11.80
CA GLY A 33 24.71 -2.75 -13.20
C GLY A 33 23.99 -3.68 -14.17
N ASP A 34 23.46 -3.08 -15.25
CA ASP A 34 22.67 -3.70 -16.31
C ASP A 34 23.40 -4.79 -17.12
N GLU A 35 22.60 -5.72 -17.63
CA GLU A 35 22.87 -6.86 -18.54
C GLU A 35 23.31 -8.22 -17.94
N LEU A 36 22.61 -9.25 -18.41
CA LEU A 36 22.66 -10.64 -17.94
C LEU A 36 23.33 -11.50 -19.01
N GLU A 37 24.63 -11.77 -18.85
CA GLU A 37 25.36 -12.76 -19.65
C GLU A 37 25.45 -14.11 -18.91
N ILE A 38 25.36 -15.21 -19.66
CA ILE A 38 25.67 -16.56 -19.20
C ILE A 38 26.73 -17.11 -20.17
N ASP A 39 27.92 -17.44 -19.65
CA ASP A 39 29.08 -17.96 -20.40
C ASP A 39 29.50 -17.11 -21.63
N GLY A 40 29.49 -15.78 -21.47
CA GLY A 40 30.10 -14.85 -22.43
C GLY A 40 29.35 -14.67 -23.75
N ARG A 41 28.03 -14.88 -23.78
CA ARG A 41 27.16 -14.43 -24.89
C ARG A 41 25.85 -13.82 -24.38
N PRO A 42 25.30 -12.80 -25.07
CA PRO A 42 24.05 -12.15 -24.67
C PRO A 42 22.83 -13.02 -25.02
N VAL A 43 21.83 -13.06 -24.12
CA VAL A 43 20.57 -13.79 -24.30
C VAL A 43 19.49 -12.83 -24.80
N HIS A 44 19.03 -12.99 -26.04
CA HIS A 44 17.83 -12.33 -26.55
C HIS A 44 16.56 -13.17 -26.26
N PRO A 45 15.44 -12.56 -25.87
CA PRO A 45 14.20 -13.29 -25.60
C PRO A 45 13.46 -13.56 -26.92
N GLY A 46 13.30 -14.83 -27.28
CA GLY A 46 12.53 -15.21 -28.45
C GLY A 46 12.10 -16.67 -28.47
N SER A 47 10.81 -16.89 -28.19
CA SER A 47 9.96 -18.05 -28.57
C SER A 47 10.33 -19.39 -27.95
N ALA A 48 9.45 -20.25 -27.45
CA ALA A 48 7.99 -20.37 -27.28
C ALA A 48 7.85 -21.56 -26.29
N THR A 49 6.80 -21.84 -25.53
CA THR A 49 5.36 -21.54 -25.53
C THR A 49 4.86 -21.86 -24.11
N GLY A 50 3.89 -21.08 -23.60
CA GLY A 50 2.92 -21.57 -22.61
C GLY A 50 2.99 -21.01 -21.18
N THR A 51 2.76 -19.70 -20.98
CA THR A 51 1.83 -19.12 -19.96
C THR A 51 1.94 -17.58 -19.94
N PRO A 52 0.81 -16.87 -19.81
CA PRO A 52 0.78 -15.58 -19.10
C PRO A 52 -0.39 -15.56 -18.06
N PRO A 53 -0.60 -14.48 -17.29
CA PRO A 53 0.15 -14.09 -16.10
C PRO A 53 -0.83 -13.84 -14.92
N ASP A 54 -0.35 -13.15 -13.89
CA ASP A 54 -1.14 -12.37 -12.91
C ASP A 54 -1.50 -13.03 -11.57
N SER A 55 -0.78 -12.52 -10.56
CA SER A 55 -1.20 -12.21 -9.19
C SER A 55 -2.09 -13.20 -8.42
N TYR A 56 -1.61 -13.59 -7.24
CA TYR A 56 -2.48 -13.81 -6.09
C TYR A 56 -1.94 -13.11 -4.85
N ALA A 57 -2.71 -12.16 -4.34
CA ALA A 57 -2.69 -11.78 -2.94
C ALA A 57 -3.82 -12.54 -2.26
N LEU A 58 -3.60 -13.09 -1.06
CA LEU A 58 -4.69 -13.39 -0.13
C LEU A 58 -4.22 -13.23 1.34
N PRO A 59 -5.08 -12.75 2.26
CA PRO A 59 -4.68 -12.28 3.60
C PRO A 59 -5.22 -13.12 4.80
N VAL A 60 -4.67 -12.84 6.00
CA VAL A 60 -5.21 -13.04 7.39
C VAL A 60 -5.17 -14.49 7.96
N PRO A 61 -5.03 -14.82 9.30
CA PRO A 61 -5.06 -14.04 10.56
C PRO A 61 -3.85 -14.18 11.51
N ASP A 62 -3.88 -13.38 12.59
CA ASP A 62 -3.20 -13.61 13.86
C ASP A 62 -3.20 -15.10 14.28
N THR A 63 -2.08 -15.56 14.85
CA THR A 63 -1.87 -16.84 15.58
C THR A 63 -1.78 -18.16 14.79
N ALA A 64 -0.67 -18.40 14.08
CA ALA A 64 -0.18 -19.76 13.80
C ALA A 64 1.35 -19.78 13.60
N PRO A 65 2.06 -20.86 13.97
CA PRO A 65 3.52 -20.89 13.88
C PRO A 65 4.01 -20.91 12.42
N ARG A 66 4.96 -20.03 12.10
CA ARG A 66 5.59 -19.97 10.77
C ARG A 66 6.66 -21.07 10.64
N VAL A 67 6.62 -21.88 9.56
CA VAL A 67 7.54 -23.00 9.33
C VAL A 67 8.54 -22.68 8.22
N LEU A 68 9.83 -22.62 8.53
CA LEU A 68 10.93 -22.46 7.55
C LEU A 68 11.62 -23.80 7.26
N THR A 69 11.86 -24.10 5.97
CA THR A 69 12.47 -25.36 5.50
C THR A 69 13.81 -25.09 4.81
N LEU A 70 14.89 -25.78 5.23
CA LEU A 70 16.25 -25.68 4.66
C LEU A 70 16.65 -26.99 3.95
N LEU A 71 17.15 -26.93 2.71
CA LEU A 71 17.58 -28.08 1.90
C LEU A 71 19.11 -28.06 1.66
N ALA A 72 19.81 -29.19 1.83
CA ALA A 72 21.29 -29.29 1.69
C ALA A 72 21.74 -30.47 0.79
N GLY A 73 22.86 -30.34 0.05
CA GLY A 73 23.55 -31.44 -0.66
C GLY A 73 24.82 -31.00 -1.45
N GLY A 74 25.95 -31.74 -1.28
CA GLY A 74 27.31 -31.53 -1.89
C GLY A 74 27.58 -32.29 -3.22
N PRO A 75 28.85 -32.53 -3.71
CA PRO A 75 30.16 -32.68 -3.03
C PRO A 75 31.35 -31.79 -3.55
N ARG A 76 32.60 -32.09 -3.12
CA ARG A 76 33.85 -31.28 -3.00
C ARG A 76 34.91 -31.40 -4.12
N GLU A 77 35.83 -30.41 -4.23
CA GLU A 77 37.29 -30.56 -4.47
C GLU A 77 38.11 -29.26 -4.18
N HIS A 78 39.44 -29.37 -4.06
CA HIS A 78 40.49 -28.56 -3.36
C HIS A 78 40.71 -27.07 -3.73
N GLU A 79 41.16 -26.24 -2.76
CA GLU A 79 42.45 -25.48 -2.75
C GLU A 79 42.61 -24.55 -1.52
N GLU A 80 43.87 -24.29 -1.16
CA GLU A 80 44.39 -23.62 0.04
C GLU A 80 44.28 -22.07 -0.03
N ASP A 81 44.37 -21.41 1.13
CA ASP A 81 44.34 -19.95 1.37
C ASP A 81 43.02 -19.19 1.08
N LEU A 82 42.14 -19.16 2.09
CA LEU A 82 41.28 -18.01 2.47
C LEU A 82 40.45 -18.36 3.71
N SER A 83 40.92 -17.97 4.90
CA SER A 83 40.26 -18.21 6.19
C SER A 83 39.18 -17.17 6.50
N VAL A 84 38.09 -17.11 5.73
CA VAL A 84 36.79 -16.67 6.25
C VAL A 84 35.65 -17.41 5.56
N PRO A 85 34.91 -18.26 6.29
CA PRO A 85 33.48 -18.33 6.07
C PRO A 85 32.76 -18.19 7.41
N VAL A 86 32.29 -16.97 7.69
CA VAL A 86 31.21 -16.76 8.66
C VAL A 86 30.00 -17.53 8.11
N ALA A 87 29.45 -18.41 8.95
CA ALA A 87 28.24 -19.17 8.65
C ALA A 87 27.15 -18.23 8.12
N TRP A 88 26.37 -18.71 7.15
CA TRP A 88 25.21 -17.99 6.63
C TRP A 88 24.27 -17.65 7.81
N GLN A 89 24.13 -16.36 8.11
CA GLN A 89 23.07 -15.87 9.00
C GLN A 89 21.87 -15.53 8.12
N ILE A 90 20.83 -16.36 8.19
CA ILE A 90 19.52 -16.03 7.63
C ILE A 90 18.76 -15.32 8.76
N ARG A 91 18.66 -13.99 8.71
CA ARG A 91 17.80 -13.23 9.61
C ARG A 91 16.43 -13.11 8.95
N VAL A 92 15.45 -13.83 9.48
CA VAL A 92 14.06 -13.71 9.03
C VAL A 92 13.38 -12.69 9.93
N HIS A 93 12.87 -11.60 9.34
CA HIS A 93 12.00 -10.68 10.06
C HIS A 93 10.61 -11.30 10.14
N VAL A 94 10.28 -11.81 11.32
CA VAL A 94 8.98 -12.40 11.60
C VAL A 94 8.21 -11.44 12.50
N GLY A 95 6.94 -11.18 12.18
CA GLY A 95 6.03 -10.48 13.10
C GLY A 95 5.86 -11.22 14.43
N ALA A 96 5.10 -10.66 15.37
CA ALA A 96 4.91 -11.27 16.68
C ALA A 96 4.29 -12.69 16.57
N GLY A 97 4.99 -13.71 17.07
CA GLY A 97 4.52 -15.09 17.16
C GLY A 97 5.65 -16.15 17.18
N PRO A 98 5.38 -17.39 17.62
CA PRO A 98 6.38 -18.45 17.69
C PRO A 98 6.78 -18.95 16.30
N VAL A 99 8.10 -19.05 16.05
CA VAL A 99 8.65 -19.58 14.79
C VAL A 99 9.00 -21.05 14.97
N LEU A 100 8.62 -21.88 14.02
CA LEU A 100 9.00 -23.29 13.95
C LEU A 100 10.02 -23.49 12.81
N LEU A 101 11.14 -24.13 13.10
CA LEU A 101 12.10 -24.54 12.08
C LEU A 101 11.89 -26.02 11.78
N ARG A 102 11.75 -26.39 10.50
CA ARG A 102 11.66 -27.80 10.11
C ARG A 102 12.92 -28.23 9.37
N SER A 103 13.62 -29.23 9.90
CA SER A 103 14.81 -29.79 9.23
C SER A 103 14.41 -30.55 7.97
N ALA A 104 15.36 -30.73 7.05
CA ALA A 104 15.21 -31.65 5.92
C ALA A 104 14.92 -33.11 6.32
N ARG A 105 15.12 -33.47 7.61
CA ARG A 105 14.79 -34.79 8.17
C ARG A 105 13.39 -34.84 8.80
N GLY A 106 12.65 -33.74 8.75
CA GLY A 106 11.29 -33.64 9.27
C GLY A 106 11.16 -33.20 10.73
N ASP A 107 12.28 -32.99 11.44
CA ASP A 107 12.28 -32.54 12.83
C ASP A 107 11.78 -31.10 12.93
N VAL A 108 10.84 -30.84 13.84
CA VAL A 108 10.27 -29.50 14.07
C VAL A 108 10.85 -28.93 15.37
N TYR A 109 11.57 -27.82 15.26
CA TYR A 109 12.16 -27.09 16.37
C TYR A 109 11.34 -25.84 16.64
N ARG A 110 10.88 -25.67 17.88
CA ARG A 110 10.26 -24.42 18.31
C ARG A 110 11.33 -23.42 18.71
N LEU A 111 11.43 -22.31 18.00
CA LEU A 111 12.27 -21.20 18.43
C LEU A 111 11.62 -20.58 19.68
N PRO A 112 12.40 -20.39 20.77
CA PRO A 112 11.86 -19.80 21.99
C PRO A 112 11.39 -18.38 21.68
N GLU A 113 10.14 -18.10 22.07
CA GLU A 113 9.58 -16.76 22.05
C GLU A 113 10.39 -15.91 23.03
N ARG A 114 11.19 -14.98 22.52
CA ARG A 114 11.93 -14.06 23.37
C ARG A 114 10.91 -13.13 24.00
N VAL A 115 10.71 -13.27 25.31
CA VAL A 115 10.17 -12.20 26.14
C VAL A 115 11.06 -10.99 25.87
N ALA A 116 10.50 -9.94 25.27
CA ALA A 116 11.20 -8.68 25.12
C ALA A 116 11.68 -8.27 26.52
N PRO A 117 13.00 -8.07 26.75
CA PRO A 117 13.42 -7.39 27.96
C PRO A 117 12.66 -6.06 28.00
N GLY A 118 12.07 -5.77 29.17
CA GLY A 118 11.19 -4.63 29.36
C GLY A 118 11.76 -3.34 28.79
N ARG A 119 10.86 -2.45 28.35
CA ARG A 119 11.17 -1.10 27.87
C ARG A 119 12.39 -0.50 28.62
N GLY A 120 13.50 -0.26 27.92
CA GLY A 120 14.47 0.75 28.35
C GLY A 120 15.96 0.46 28.10
N ALA A 121 16.53 -0.66 28.55
CA ALA A 121 17.99 -0.81 28.58
C ALA A 121 18.48 -1.83 27.55
N GLY A 122 19.44 -1.44 26.70
CA GLY A 122 20.18 -2.37 25.83
C GLY A 122 21.00 -3.41 26.61
N PRO A 123 21.81 -4.25 25.94
CA PRO A 123 22.63 -5.25 26.63
C PRO A 123 23.52 -4.58 27.69
N ALA A 124 23.42 -5.07 28.93
CA ALA A 124 24.21 -4.58 30.06
C ALA A 124 25.55 -5.31 30.09
N GLY A 125 26.62 -4.63 29.68
CA GLY A 125 27.96 -5.21 29.51
C GLY A 125 29.00 -4.67 30.46
N ARG A 126 30.25 -5.12 30.28
CA ARG A 126 31.44 -4.57 30.93
C ARG A 126 32.43 -4.09 29.88
N PHE A 127 33.00 -2.92 30.11
CA PHE A 127 34.10 -2.37 29.31
C PHE A 127 35.34 -2.27 30.20
N LEU A 128 36.40 -2.99 29.85
CA LEU A 128 37.71 -2.88 30.48
C LEU A 128 38.66 -2.16 29.53
N GLY A 129 38.96 -0.91 29.83
CA GLY A 129 39.93 -0.10 29.10
C GLY A 129 41.31 -0.21 29.73
N ILE A 130 42.29 -0.70 28.98
CA ILE A 130 43.69 -0.79 29.38
C ILE A 130 44.47 0.23 28.58
N SER A 131 45.00 1.26 29.23
CA SER A 131 45.81 2.29 28.59
C SER A 131 47.18 2.34 29.21
N VAL A 132 48.21 2.21 28.39
CA VAL A 132 49.61 2.34 28.79
C VAL A 132 50.19 3.56 28.08
N ALA A 133 50.27 4.65 28.83
CA ALA A 133 50.86 5.93 28.42
C ALA A 133 52.32 6.07 28.88
N ARG A 134 52.70 5.41 29.98
CA ARG A 134 54.04 5.46 30.57
C ARG A 134 54.63 4.05 30.70
N TYR A 135 55.90 3.93 30.32
CA TYR A 135 56.65 2.67 30.33
C TYR A 135 57.91 2.83 31.20
N ASP A 136 58.32 1.76 31.87
CA ASP A 136 59.52 1.73 32.70
C ASP A 136 60.80 1.75 31.83
N HIS A 137 60.69 1.33 30.57
CA HIS A 137 61.80 1.23 29.62
C HIS A 137 61.98 2.52 28.79
N GLU A 138 63.19 3.10 28.78
CA GLU A 138 63.49 4.41 28.18
C GLU A 138 63.26 4.48 26.65
N ALA A 139 63.36 3.35 25.94
CA ALA A 139 63.13 3.28 24.49
C ALA A 139 61.65 3.47 24.06
N LEU A 140 60.71 3.51 25.01
CA LEU A 140 59.28 3.67 24.76
C LEU A 140 58.81 5.05 25.26
N PRO A 141 58.75 6.07 24.38
CA PRO A 141 58.37 7.41 24.81
C PRO A 141 56.88 7.48 25.19
N PRO A 142 56.46 8.48 25.98
CA PRO A 142 55.09 8.58 26.45
C PRO A 142 54.04 8.66 25.33
N LEU A 143 52.88 8.02 25.55
CA LEU A 143 51.69 8.13 24.70
C LEU A 143 50.60 8.92 25.43
N ASP A 144 50.80 10.23 25.60
CA ASP A 144 50.00 11.10 26.49
C ASP A 144 48.48 11.12 26.17
N HIS A 145 48.12 10.84 24.92
CA HIS A 145 46.74 10.81 24.43
C HIS A 145 46.00 9.50 24.72
N SER A 146 46.70 8.42 25.06
CA SER A 146 46.12 7.08 25.24
C SER A 146 45.04 7.00 26.34
N PRO A 147 45.20 7.64 27.52
CA PRO A 147 44.19 7.55 28.58
C PRO A 147 42.87 8.21 28.22
N ASP A 148 42.92 9.37 27.54
CA ASP A 148 41.73 10.10 27.12
C ASP A 148 40.99 9.34 26.03
N LEU A 149 41.71 8.82 25.04
CA LEU A 149 41.14 8.01 23.97
C LEU A 149 40.45 6.75 24.51
N CYS A 150 41.08 6.08 25.46
CA CYS A 150 40.52 4.91 26.13
C CYS A 150 39.18 5.24 26.83
N ARG A 151 39.09 6.41 27.48
CA ARG A 151 37.85 6.90 28.08
C ARG A 151 36.79 7.23 27.04
N GLU A 152 37.15 7.86 25.92
CA GLU A 152 36.22 8.17 24.83
C GLU A 152 35.63 6.92 24.18
N VAL A 153 36.46 5.91 23.89
CA VAL A 153 36.01 4.62 23.36
C VAL A 153 35.05 3.95 24.34
N GLY A 154 35.40 3.91 25.63
CA GLY A 154 34.52 3.36 26.66
C GLY A 154 33.19 4.10 26.77
N ALA A 155 33.20 5.44 26.67
CA ALA A 155 31.98 6.26 26.67
C ALA A 155 31.07 5.97 25.46
N ALA A 156 31.65 5.67 24.30
CA ALA A 156 30.90 5.38 23.07
C ALA A 156 30.09 4.05 23.13
N PHE A 157 30.42 3.12 24.03
CA PHE A 157 29.59 1.93 24.30
C PHE A 157 28.32 2.22 25.10
N GLY A 158 28.12 3.47 25.56
CA GLY A 158 26.90 3.92 26.23
C GLY A 158 26.79 3.52 27.70
N ASP A 159 25.76 4.01 28.38
CA ASP A 159 25.61 3.89 29.84
C ASP A 159 25.23 2.50 30.34
N THR A 160 24.80 1.60 29.45
CA THR A 160 24.51 0.21 29.81
C THR A 160 25.76 -0.60 30.12
N TYR A 161 26.95 -0.10 29.76
CA TYR A 161 28.23 -0.73 30.06
C TYR A 161 28.81 -0.21 31.38
N ALA A 162 29.12 -1.13 32.30
CA ALA A 162 29.96 -0.85 33.45
C ALA A 162 31.43 -0.70 33.00
N LYS A 163 32.00 0.49 33.16
CA LYS A 163 33.32 0.85 32.62
C LYS A 163 34.36 0.83 33.72
N GLU A 164 35.50 0.20 33.44
CA GLU A 164 36.68 0.17 34.29
C GLU A 164 37.92 0.50 33.46
N TYR A 165 38.85 1.26 34.03
CA TYR A 165 40.04 1.72 33.34
C TYR A 165 41.30 1.38 34.14
N LEU A 166 42.24 0.67 33.53
CA LEU A 166 43.58 0.43 34.06
C LEU A 166 44.56 1.38 33.36
N ALA A 167 45.14 2.29 34.14
CA ALA A 167 46.16 3.24 33.67
C ALA A 167 47.56 2.73 34.03
N ASP A 168 48.42 2.64 33.03
CA ASP A 168 49.80 2.16 33.12
C ASP A 168 49.95 0.86 33.94
N PRO A 169 49.13 -0.19 33.71
CA PRO A 169 49.22 -1.42 34.48
C PRO A 169 50.49 -2.20 34.12
N SER A 170 50.98 -2.98 35.08
CA SER A 170 51.93 -4.06 34.78
C SER A 170 51.21 -5.24 34.13
N ARG A 171 51.96 -6.11 33.44
CA ARG A 171 51.44 -7.37 32.89
C ARG A 171 50.68 -8.18 33.95
N ALA A 172 51.26 -8.32 35.14
CA ALA A 172 50.65 -9.07 36.24
C ALA A 172 49.31 -8.47 36.70
N ALA A 173 49.20 -7.14 36.76
CA ALA A 173 47.97 -6.46 37.14
C ALA A 173 46.84 -6.71 36.13
N VAL A 174 47.16 -6.75 34.83
CA VAL A 174 46.18 -7.08 33.77
C VAL A 174 45.70 -8.53 33.91
N THR A 175 46.63 -9.48 34.07
CA THR A 175 46.29 -10.89 34.25
C THR A 175 45.42 -11.13 35.49
N GLU A 176 45.81 -10.56 36.64
CA GLU A 176 45.04 -10.66 37.88
C GLU A 176 43.65 -10.04 37.73
N ARG A 177 43.54 -8.90 37.05
CA ARG A 177 42.26 -8.23 36.88
C ARG A 177 41.29 -9.02 36.02
N LEU A 178 41.76 -9.57 34.89
CA LEU A 178 40.96 -10.43 34.01
C LEU A 178 40.52 -11.70 34.74
N ALA A 179 41.42 -12.34 35.50
CA ALA A 179 41.08 -13.49 36.33
C ALA A 179 39.95 -13.17 37.33
N ARG A 180 40.01 -12.02 38.01
CA ARG A 180 38.95 -11.58 38.93
C ARG A 180 37.60 -11.26 38.26
N LEU A 181 37.54 -11.10 36.94
CA LEU A 181 36.25 -10.93 36.25
C LEU A 181 35.45 -12.24 36.25
N SER A 182 36.13 -13.39 36.22
CA SER A 182 35.54 -14.74 36.24
C SER A 182 34.76 -15.04 37.52
N GLU A 183 35.26 -14.55 38.67
CA GLU A 183 34.68 -14.79 39.99
C GLU A 183 33.29 -14.14 40.16
N ARG A 184 32.92 -13.19 39.30
CA ARG A 184 31.70 -12.38 39.42
C ARG A 184 30.50 -12.87 38.60
N GLY A 185 30.60 -13.99 37.88
CA GLY A 185 29.48 -14.62 37.14
C GLY A 185 28.63 -13.65 36.30
N HIS A 186 29.23 -13.03 35.28
CA HIS A 186 28.58 -11.99 34.47
C HIS A 186 27.89 -12.57 33.22
N ALA A 187 26.59 -12.32 33.04
CA ALA A 187 25.80 -12.83 31.91
C ALA A 187 25.69 -11.88 30.70
N GLY A 188 26.55 -10.86 30.60
CA GLY A 188 26.55 -9.85 29.55
C GLY A 188 27.89 -9.74 28.80
N PRO A 189 27.95 -8.91 27.73
CA PRO A 189 29.14 -8.82 26.88
C PRO A 189 30.31 -8.15 27.61
N LEU A 190 31.51 -8.68 27.41
CA LEU A 190 32.76 -8.08 27.86
C LEU A 190 33.52 -7.49 26.66
N VAL A 191 33.84 -6.21 26.73
CA VAL A 191 34.73 -5.52 25.78
C VAL A 191 36.04 -5.20 26.50
N VAL A 192 37.16 -5.69 25.97
CA VAL A 192 38.51 -5.37 26.45
C VAL A 192 39.20 -4.51 25.39
N TYR A 193 39.46 -3.25 25.70
CA TYR A 193 40.16 -2.33 24.79
C TYR A 193 41.57 -2.08 25.32
N VAL A 194 42.59 -2.35 24.50
CA VAL A 194 43.99 -2.20 24.87
C VAL A 194 44.65 -1.15 23.98
N ARG A 195 45.17 -0.09 24.61
CA ARG A 195 45.90 0.99 23.97
C ARG A 195 47.29 1.12 24.56
N GLY A 196 48.32 0.99 23.71
CA GLY A 196 49.73 1.06 24.11
C GLY A 196 50.65 0.64 22.96
N TYR A 197 51.95 0.59 23.20
CA TYR A 197 52.90 -0.01 22.25
C TYR A 197 52.63 -1.50 22.03
N ALA A 198 52.98 -1.98 20.84
CA ALA A 198 53.22 -3.38 20.58
C ALA A 198 54.72 -3.66 20.54
N LEU A 199 55.16 -4.75 21.17
CA LEU A 199 56.54 -5.26 21.06
C LEU A 199 56.53 -6.63 20.38
N ARG A 200 57.67 -7.05 19.83
CA ARG A 200 57.81 -8.39 19.24
C ARG A 200 57.98 -9.42 20.34
N GLY A 201 57.10 -10.42 20.39
CA GLY A 201 57.29 -11.56 21.29
C GLY A 201 58.17 -12.66 20.72
N ALA A 202 58.29 -13.74 21.47
CA ALA A 202 59.20 -14.86 21.16
C ALA A 202 58.91 -15.54 19.80
N ARG A 203 57.67 -15.42 19.28
CA ARG A 203 57.24 -15.94 17.98
C ARG A 203 57.21 -14.89 16.87
N GLY A 204 57.80 -13.71 17.08
CA GLY A 204 58.08 -12.71 16.05
C GLY A 204 56.95 -11.72 15.71
N GLY A 205 55.74 -11.89 16.27
CA GLY A 205 54.58 -11.01 16.03
C GLY A 205 54.41 -9.87 17.04
N PRO A 206 53.62 -8.83 16.71
CA PRO A 206 53.27 -7.75 17.61
C PRO A 206 52.35 -8.22 18.75
N HIS A 207 52.71 -7.85 19.97
CA HIS A 207 51.94 -8.14 21.18
C HIS A 207 51.84 -6.91 22.08
N PRO A 208 50.68 -6.68 22.72
CA PRO A 208 50.51 -5.57 23.65
C PRO A 208 51.57 -5.51 24.74
N ALA A 209 52.20 -4.35 24.88
CA ALA A 209 53.15 -4.04 25.92
C ALA A 209 52.48 -3.30 27.09
N PHE A 210 52.91 -3.61 28.30
CA PHE A 210 52.47 -3.05 29.56
C PHE A 210 53.60 -2.22 30.19
N ARG A 211 53.34 -1.56 31.33
CA ARG A 211 54.30 -0.63 31.93
C ARG A 211 55.68 -1.25 32.14
N ASP A 212 55.71 -2.50 32.59
CA ASP A 212 56.90 -3.30 32.91
C ASP A 212 57.42 -4.13 31.71
N SER A 213 56.89 -3.92 30.51
CA SER A 213 57.37 -4.61 29.30
C SER A 213 58.69 -4.01 28.81
N ASP A 214 59.57 -4.89 28.37
CA ASP A 214 60.93 -4.59 27.95
C ASP A 214 61.14 -5.07 26.49
N PRO A 215 61.46 -4.17 25.53
CA PRO A 215 61.70 -4.51 24.13
C PRO A 215 62.80 -5.55 23.90
N GLU A 216 63.75 -5.68 24.82
CA GLU A 216 64.84 -6.67 24.75
C GLU A 216 64.43 -8.04 25.31
N ARG A 217 63.28 -8.10 26.00
CA ARG A 217 62.78 -9.29 26.68
C ARG A 217 61.39 -9.69 26.19
N PRO A 218 61.31 -10.58 25.17
CA PRO A 218 60.05 -10.95 24.52
C PRO A 218 59.05 -11.72 25.41
N ASP A 219 59.47 -12.15 26.62
CA ASP A 219 58.63 -12.80 27.63
C ASP A 219 57.81 -11.82 28.49
N THR A 220 58.02 -10.50 28.34
CA THR A 220 57.41 -9.46 29.18
C THR A 220 56.11 -8.87 28.62
N VAL A 221 55.66 -9.32 27.45
CA VAL A 221 54.37 -8.94 26.83
C VAL A 221 53.29 -10.00 27.10
N LEU A 222 52.01 -9.66 26.84
CA LEU A 222 50.95 -10.66 26.69
C LEU A 222 50.68 -10.86 25.22
N THR A 223 50.73 -12.11 24.76
CA THR A 223 50.29 -12.45 23.42
C THR A 223 48.80 -12.15 23.26
N GLY A 224 48.37 -11.90 22.01
CA GLY A 224 46.95 -11.74 21.71
C GLY A 224 46.13 -12.95 22.15
N GLU A 225 46.68 -14.16 21.97
CA GLU A 225 46.07 -15.43 22.39
C GLU A 225 45.91 -15.54 23.91
N GLU A 226 46.92 -15.16 24.70
CA GLU A 226 46.83 -15.17 26.17
C GLU A 226 45.75 -14.20 26.67
N LEU A 227 45.73 -12.98 26.11
CA LEU A 227 44.74 -11.97 26.49
C LEU A 227 43.32 -12.41 26.09
N PHE A 228 43.21 -13.04 24.92
CA PHE A 228 41.97 -13.64 24.43
C PHE A 228 41.49 -14.77 25.35
N HIS A 229 42.36 -15.70 25.75
CA HIS A 229 42.03 -16.77 26.68
C HIS A 229 41.58 -16.24 28.05
N LEU A 230 42.34 -15.33 28.65
CA LEU A 230 42.00 -14.71 29.93
C LEU A 230 40.64 -14.00 29.89
N ALA A 231 40.33 -13.34 28.77
CA ALA A 231 39.03 -12.68 28.59
C ALA A 231 37.88 -13.69 28.48
N THR A 232 38.07 -14.82 27.80
CA THR A 232 37.03 -15.87 27.68
C THR A 232 36.72 -16.60 28.98
N GLU A 233 37.67 -16.62 29.93
CA GLU A 233 37.46 -17.20 31.27
C GLU A 233 36.62 -16.29 32.19
N SER A 234 36.33 -15.05 31.79
CA SER A 234 35.54 -14.08 32.58
C SER A 234 34.09 -14.49 32.86
N GLY A 235 33.59 -15.55 32.23
CA GLY A 235 32.20 -16.00 32.32
C GLY A 235 31.22 -15.17 31.49
N ALA A 236 31.69 -14.17 30.73
CA ALA A 236 30.87 -13.37 29.83
C ALA A 236 30.18 -14.24 28.76
N ASP A 237 28.96 -13.87 28.39
CA ASP A 237 28.21 -14.58 27.35
C ASP A 237 28.68 -14.23 25.94
N GLN A 238 29.48 -13.15 25.81
CA GLN A 238 30.22 -12.78 24.60
C GLN A 238 31.45 -11.94 24.98
N VAL A 239 32.53 -12.04 24.21
CA VAL A 239 33.78 -11.30 24.46
C VAL A 239 34.26 -10.60 23.18
N LEU A 240 34.66 -9.33 23.27
CA LEU A 240 35.30 -8.58 22.20
C LEU A 240 36.62 -7.98 22.69
N VAL A 241 37.73 -8.35 22.05
CA VAL A 241 39.06 -7.78 22.33
C VAL A 241 39.42 -6.79 21.22
N LEU A 242 39.76 -5.57 21.59
CA LEU A 242 40.17 -4.51 20.69
C LEU A 242 41.63 -4.14 20.99
N LEU A 243 42.56 -4.54 20.13
CA LEU A 243 43.97 -4.18 20.23
C LEU A 243 44.23 -2.96 19.34
N ASP A 244 44.33 -1.79 19.95
CA ASP A 244 44.67 -0.54 19.27
C ASP A 244 46.11 -0.16 19.62
N THR A 245 47.08 -0.79 18.96
CA THR A 245 48.49 -0.70 19.37
C THR A 245 49.30 0.25 18.49
N VAL A 246 50.45 0.72 19.03
CA VAL A 246 51.40 1.62 18.37
C VAL A 246 52.71 0.89 18.14
N ARG A 247 53.33 1.08 16.98
CA ARG A 247 54.71 0.61 16.73
C ARG A 247 55.72 1.49 17.47
N PRO A 248 56.75 0.95 18.13
CA PRO A 248 57.81 1.75 18.75
C PRO A 248 58.49 2.68 17.73
N PRO A 249 59.02 3.84 18.16
CA PRO A 249 59.78 4.71 17.27
C PRO A 249 60.99 3.97 16.68
N GLY A 250 61.26 4.14 15.39
CA GLY A 250 62.44 3.54 14.74
C GLY A 250 62.36 2.03 14.50
N SER A 251 61.20 1.39 14.73
CA SER A 251 61.04 -0.07 14.60
C SER A 251 60.90 -0.61 13.16
N GLY A 252 61.00 0.25 12.15
CA GLY A 252 60.78 -0.10 10.73
C GLY A 252 59.32 -0.43 10.39
N ASP A 253 59.07 -0.75 9.11
CA ASP A 253 57.71 -0.98 8.59
C ASP A 253 57.27 -2.45 8.54
N ASP A 254 58.20 -3.39 8.73
CA ASP A 254 57.91 -4.82 8.78
C ASP A 254 57.19 -5.16 10.10
N TRP A 255 55.88 -4.90 10.17
CA TRP A 255 55.06 -5.21 11.33
C TRP A 255 53.66 -5.58 10.86
N GLY A 256 53.13 -6.70 11.37
CA GLY A 256 51.78 -7.14 11.09
C GLY A 256 51.31 -8.16 12.10
N TYR A 257 50.05 -8.07 12.52
CA TYR A 257 49.44 -9.13 13.30
C TYR A 257 49.34 -10.39 12.44
N PRO A 258 49.92 -11.54 12.87
CA PRO A 258 49.76 -12.79 12.15
C PRO A 258 48.29 -13.24 12.18
N PRO A 259 47.84 -14.08 11.22
CA PRO A 259 46.54 -14.70 11.30
C PRO A 259 46.42 -15.50 12.60
N LEU A 260 45.36 -15.24 13.37
CA LEU A 260 45.03 -16.06 14.53
C LEU A 260 44.51 -17.41 14.03
N SER A 261 45.22 -18.48 14.36
CA SER A 261 44.89 -19.88 14.04
C SER A 261 44.62 -20.61 15.35
N MET A 262 43.39 -20.57 15.83
CA MET A 262 43.02 -21.23 17.08
C MET A 262 41.82 -22.16 16.87
N GLU A 263 41.96 -23.43 17.29
CA GLU A 263 40.84 -24.34 17.48
C GLU A 263 40.18 -24.09 18.84
N LEU A 264 39.23 -23.16 18.89
CA LEU A 264 38.48 -22.88 20.12
C LEU A 264 37.13 -23.58 20.10
N ARG A 265 36.83 -24.28 21.20
CA ARG A 265 35.53 -24.91 21.48
C ARG A 265 34.76 -24.10 22.53
N THR A 266 34.51 -22.82 22.25
CA THR A 266 33.67 -21.99 23.12
C THR A 266 32.22 -22.03 22.65
N ALA A 267 31.26 -22.06 23.60
CA ALA A 267 29.82 -21.97 23.30
C ALA A 267 29.35 -20.52 23.06
N SER A 268 30.12 -19.55 23.55
CA SER A 268 29.89 -18.10 23.50
C SER A 268 30.66 -17.45 22.34
N TRP A 269 30.14 -16.36 21.77
CA TRP A 269 30.85 -15.62 20.71
C TRP A 269 32.07 -14.91 21.25
N THR A 270 33.15 -14.92 20.47
CA THR A 270 34.34 -14.15 20.77
C THR A 270 34.91 -13.51 19.51
N GLY A 271 35.26 -12.23 19.58
CA GLY A 271 35.87 -11.48 18.49
C GLY A 271 37.13 -10.74 18.94
N GLN A 272 38.07 -10.55 18.02
CA GLN A 272 39.25 -9.72 18.19
C GLN A 272 39.45 -8.81 16.96
N ILE A 273 39.59 -7.51 17.19
CA ILE A 273 40.01 -6.53 16.18
C ILE A 273 41.40 -6.04 16.57
N SER A 274 42.37 -6.19 15.68
CA SER A 274 43.76 -5.77 15.93
C SER A 274 44.19 -4.73 14.91
N VAL A 275 44.63 -3.57 15.39
CA VAL A 275 45.12 -2.46 14.59
C VAL A 275 46.47 -2.02 15.15
N LEU A 276 47.42 -1.75 14.25
CA LEU A 276 48.78 -1.39 14.61
C LEU A 276 49.20 -0.16 13.80
N VAL A 277 49.30 0.99 14.46
CA VAL A 277 49.61 2.26 13.80
C VAL A 277 51.06 2.70 14.04
N PRO A 278 51.68 3.49 13.13
CA PRO A 278 52.98 4.11 13.36
C PRO A 278 52.97 5.06 14.57
N HIS A 279 54.13 5.18 15.25
CA HIS A 279 54.34 6.25 16.21
C HIS A 279 54.19 7.63 15.53
N GLY A 280 53.56 8.59 16.22
CA GLY A 280 53.29 9.92 15.67
C GLY A 280 52.04 10.04 14.80
N THR A 281 51.21 8.98 14.70
CA THR A 281 49.90 9.06 14.07
C THR A 281 49.01 10.07 14.82
N GLY A 282 48.48 11.07 14.09
CA GLY A 282 47.61 12.10 14.67
C GLY A 282 46.31 11.53 15.23
N TRP A 283 45.74 12.21 16.23
CA TRP A 283 44.55 11.78 16.97
C TRP A 283 43.39 11.34 16.08
N ASP A 284 43.05 12.12 15.05
CA ASP A 284 41.93 11.85 14.14
C ASP A 284 42.15 10.64 13.22
N ARG A 285 43.37 10.07 13.20
CA ARG A 285 43.74 8.89 12.42
C ARG A 285 44.02 7.66 13.29
N LEU A 286 43.72 7.73 14.58
CA LEU A 286 43.79 6.59 15.49
C LEU A 286 42.54 5.72 15.37
N PHE A 287 42.70 4.41 15.57
CA PHE A 287 41.58 3.46 15.52
C PHE A 287 40.51 3.80 16.56
N GLY A 288 40.89 4.10 17.80
CA GLY A 288 39.95 4.52 18.84
C GLY A 288 39.09 5.72 18.43
N SER A 289 39.69 6.74 17.79
CA SER A 289 38.98 7.99 17.43
C SER A 289 37.96 7.73 16.33
N TRP A 290 38.36 6.96 15.31
CA TRP A 290 37.47 6.51 14.25
C TRP A 290 36.38 5.57 14.79
N LEU A 291 36.71 4.68 15.71
CA LEU A 291 35.75 3.76 16.35
C LEU A 291 34.70 4.54 17.14
N VAL A 292 35.08 5.60 17.86
CA VAL A 292 34.12 6.48 18.56
C VAL A 292 33.13 7.09 17.57
N ARG A 293 33.59 7.54 16.40
CA ARG A 293 32.72 8.04 15.33
C ARG A 293 31.76 6.96 14.84
N LEU A 294 32.28 5.77 14.54
CA LEU A 294 31.49 4.62 14.08
C LEU A 294 30.41 4.23 15.10
N LEU A 295 30.76 4.12 16.38
CA LEU A 295 29.81 3.72 17.43
C LEU A 295 28.74 4.78 17.69
N ARG A 296 29.03 6.06 17.42
CA ARG A 296 28.07 7.16 17.58
C ARG A 296 27.15 7.38 16.39
N ARG A 297 27.63 7.16 15.15
CA ARG A 297 26.90 7.50 13.91
C ARG A 297 26.57 6.30 13.01
N GLY A 298 27.25 5.18 13.20
CA GLY A 298 27.29 4.07 12.24
C GLY A 298 28.25 4.32 11.08
N PRO A 299 28.42 3.32 10.18
CA PRO A 299 29.37 3.35 9.07
C PRO A 299 28.93 4.25 7.90
N ASP A 300 29.83 5.01 7.28
CA ASP A 300 29.50 5.95 6.20
C ASP A 300 29.15 5.25 4.88
N THR A 301 29.88 4.18 4.56
CA THR A 301 29.67 3.39 3.34
C THR A 301 28.36 2.60 3.42
N GLY A 302 27.56 2.70 2.35
CA GLY A 302 26.16 2.28 2.26
C GLY A 302 25.88 0.76 2.33
N PRO A 303 24.72 0.31 1.85
CA PRO A 303 23.72 -0.38 2.68
C PRO A 303 23.87 -1.91 2.69
N GLN A 304 24.84 -2.53 3.39
CA GLN A 304 24.89 -4.02 3.55
C GLN A 304 25.49 -4.56 4.87
N GLY A 305 25.64 -3.73 5.91
CA GLY A 305 25.97 -4.22 7.24
C GLY A 305 24.70 -4.63 7.97
N TRP A 306 24.29 -5.89 7.86
CA TRP A 306 23.29 -6.51 8.74
C TRP A 306 23.43 -5.91 10.16
N GLY A 307 22.35 -5.45 10.80
CA GLY A 307 22.37 -4.86 12.15
C GLY A 307 22.47 -3.34 12.26
N TRP A 308 23.04 -2.64 11.28
CA TRP A 308 23.15 -1.16 11.32
C TRP A 308 21.97 -0.44 10.65
N SER A 309 20.94 -1.18 10.23
CA SER A 309 19.70 -0.65 9.66
C SER A 309 18.88 0.12 10.71
N PRO A 310 18.14 1.19 10.35
CA PRO A 310 17.14 1.80 11.23
C PRO A 310 16.09 0.84 11.78
N ARG A 311 15.93 -0.34 11.16
CA ARG A 311 15.02 -1.40 11.60
C ARG A 311 15.57 -2.22 12.77
N ASP A 312 16.89 -2.28 12.91
CA ASP A 312 17.58 -3.09 13.91
C ASP A 312 17.85 -2.24 15.16
N ARG A 313 17.33 -2.68 16.31
CA ARG A 313 17.48 -1.97 17.59
C ARG A 313 18.89 -2.05 18.18
N PHE A 314 19.60 -3.13 17.86
CA PHE A 314 20.90 -3.45 18.42
C PHE A 314 21.82 -3.95 17.32
N ILE A 315 23.10 -3.65 17.47
CA ILE A 315 24.16 -4.21 16.63
C ILE A 315 24.90 -5.29 17.41
N THR A 316 25.31 -6.34 16.73
CA THR A 316 26.08 -7.45 17.25
C THR A 316 27.57 -7.24 17.02
N GLY A 317 28.41 -7.96 17.78
CA GLY A 317 29.86 -7.83 17.61
C GLY A 317 30.37 -8.23 16.22
N GLY A 318 29.73 -9.19 15.55
CA GLY A 318 30.07 -9.54 14.17
C GLY A 318 29.77 -8.42 13.16
N GLU A 319 28.76 -7.61 13.42
CA GLU A 319 28.34 -6.49 12.56
C GLU A 319 29.22 -5.26 12.78
N LEU A 320 29.67 -5.04 14.02
CA LEU A 320 30.72 -4.08 14.32
C LEU A 320 32.01 -4.43 13.57
N MET A 321 32.49 -5.68 13.67
CA MET A 321 33.70 -6.12 12.97
C MET A 321 33.59 -5.98 11.45
N ARG A 322 32.42 -6.29 10.88
CA ARG A 322 32.17 -6.10 9.45
C ARG A 322 32.20 -4.62 9.06
N ALA A 323 31.60 -3.73 9.86
CA ALA A 323 31.69 -2.30 9.64
C ALA A 323 33.15 -1.81 9.68
N VAL A 324 33.97 -2.34 10.59
CA VAL A 324 35.42 -2.10 10.59
C VAL A 324 36.11 -2.58 9.31
N ALA A 325 35.73 -3.74 8.77
CA ALA A 325 36.35 -4.23 7.54
C ALA A 325 35.98 -3.40 6.28
N LEU A 326 34.77 -2.81 6.26
CA LEU A 326 34.23 -2.13 5.09
C LEU A 326 34.44 -0.61 5.11
N ASP A 327 34.28 0.02 6.27
CA ASP A 327 34.24 1.47 6.43
C ASP A 327 35.57 2.07 6.93
N TRP A 328 36.58 1.22 7.12
CA TRP A 328 37.91 1.67 7.51
C TRP A 328 38.58 2.46 6.36
N PRO A 329 38.96 3.73 6.57
CA PRO A 329 39.40 4.58 5.46
C PRO A 329 40.78 4.14 4.94
N GLY A 330 40.89 4.02 3.61
CA GLY A 330 42.14 3.59 2.96
C GLY A 330 43.34 4.53 3.15
N GLU A 331 43.11 5.77 3.62
CA GLU A 331 44.17 6.73 3.96
C GLU A 331 44.80 6.51 5.34
N TYR A 332 44.24 5.59 6.15
CA TYR A 332 44.78 5.27 7.46
C TYR A 332 46.02 4.37 7.33
N PRO A 333 46.98 4.48 8.25
CA PRO A 333 48.31 3.90 8.08
C PRO A 333 48.39 2.37 8.25
N SER A 334 47.27 1.70 8.55
CA SER A 334 47.22 0.25 8.80
C SER A 334 45.84 -0.34 8.52
N THR A 335 45.78 -1.58 8.07
CA THR A 335 44.52 -2.33 7.88
C THR A 335 44.15 -3.14 9.13
N PRO A 336 42.93 -2.99 9.68
CA PRO A 336 42.46 -3.80 10.80
C PRO A 336 42.43 -5.30 10.49
N ARG A 337 42.82 -6.12 11.46
CA ARG A 337 42.74 -7.58 11.40
C ARG A 337 41.64 -8.09 12.30
N ASN A 338 40.63 -8.72 11.70
CA ASN A 338 39.49 -9.30 12.38
C ASN A 338 39.66 -10.81 12.56
N PHE A 339 39.39 -11.31 13.76
CA PHE A 339 39.26 -12.74 14.07
C PHE A 339 38.00 -12.96 14.91
N ALA A 340 37.17 -13.96 14.60
CA ALA A 340 36.00 -14.26 15.41
C ALA A 340 35.62 -15.75 15.37
N THR A 341 35.06 -16.25 16.46
CA THR A 341 34.49 -17.61 16.59
C THR A 341 33.15 -17.56 17.37
N GLY A 342 32.31 -18.58 17.21
CA GLY A 342 30.99 -18.64 17.84
C GLY A 342 29.89 -17.80 17.13
N VAL A 343 28.73 -17.63 17.78
CA VAL A 343 27.56 -16.93 17.20
C VAL A 343 27.32 -15.59 17.89
N PRO A 344 27.56 -14.44 17.21
CA PRO A 344 27.46 -13.13 17.83
C PRO A 344 26.04 -12.83 18.30
N ARG A 345 25.89 -12.14 19.42
CA ARG A 345 24.60 -11.57 19.86
C ARG A 345 24.72 -10.05 20.01
N GLU A 346 23.63 -9.44 20.45
CA GLU A 346 23.49 -7.99 20.66
C GLU A 346 24.62 -7.48 21.56
N LEU A 347 25.38 -6.53 21.05
CA LEU A 347 26.55 -5.94 21.70
C LEU A 347 26.23 -4.52 22.18
N LEU A 348 25.62 -3.67 21.36
CA LEU A 348 25.24 -2.32 21.77
C LEU A 348 24.00 -1.81 21.02
N PRO A 349 23.31 -0.77 21.55
CA PRO A 349 22.25 -0.07 20.82
C PRO A 349 22.73 0.39 19.45
N ASN A 350 21.89 0.24 18.44
CA ASN A 350 22.17 0.78 17.11
C ASN A 350 21.90 2.29 17.12
N PRO A 351 22.89 3.17 16.92
CA PRO A 351 22.67 4.62 16.89
C PRO A 351 21.69 5.04 15.79
N ARG A 352 21.58 4.24 14.72
CA ARG A 352 20.68 4.49 13.58
C ARG A 352 19.21 4.12 13.84
N TYR A 353 18.93 3.36 14.90
CA TYR A 353 17.56 2.97 15.29
C TYR A 353 16.72 4.14 15.83
N ALA A 354 17.38 5.23 16.26
CA ALA A 354 16.74 6.40 16.86
C ALA A 354 15.66 7.04 15.96
N LEU A 355 15.62 6.74 14.66
CA LEU A 355 14.59 7.24 13.72
C LEU A 355 13.16 6.83 14.05
N ARG A 356 12.95 5.78 14.85
CA ARG A 356 11.61 5.45 15.34
C ARG A 356 11.17 6.37 16.47
N HIS A 357 12.10 6.90 17.27
CA HIS A 357 11.85 7.64 18.50
C HIS A 357 12.85 8.80 18.56
N PHE A 358 12.67 9.83 17.73
CA PHE A 358 13.60 10.96 17.66
C PHE A 358 13.62 11.73 18.99
N PRO A 359 14.78 11.85 19.65
CA PRO A 359 15.04 12.96 20.54
C PRO A 359 15.36 14.21 19.69
N ASP A 360 15.00 15.39 20.20
CA ASP A 360 15.05 16.68 19.45
C ASP A 360 16.47 17.11 19.02
N ASP A 361 17.52 16.38 19.43
CA ASP A 361 18.93 16.72 19.27
C ASP A 361 19.62 16.07 18.05
N LEU A 362 18.94 15.19 17.31
CA LEU A 362 19.52 14.46 16.17
C LEU A 362 18.89 14.85 14.83
N ASN A 363 19.69 15.43 13.93
CA ASN A 363 19.29 15.71 12.56
C ASN A 363 19.61 14.51 11.65
N PRO A 364 18.59 13.84 11.06
CA PRO A 364 18.82 12.65 10.23
C PRO A 364 19.57 12.96 8.93
N ALA A 365 19.65 14.23 8.50
CA ALA A 365 20.51 14.65 7.39
C ALA A 365 22.02 14.49 7.69
N ASP A 366 22.41 14.43 8.97
CA ASP A 366 23.82 14.31 9.39
C ASP A 366 24.42 12.91 9.14
N PHE A 367 23.59 11.94 8.73
CA PHE A 367 23.97 10.54 8.51
C PHE A 367 24.19 10.18 7.02
N GLY A 368 24.07 11.16 6.11
CA GLY A 368 24.34 11.01 4.68
C GLY A 368 23.18 10.46 3.84
N GLU A 369 23.31 10.55 2.50
CA GLU A 369 22.22 10.25 1.55
C GLU A 369 21.77 8.78 1.55
N ALA A 370 22.72 7.84 1.70
CA ALA A 370 22.40 6.41 1.73
C ALA A 370 21.49 6.06 2.92
N TYR A 371 21.74 6.70 4.06
CA TYR A 371 20.91 6.57 5.25
C TYR A 371 19.55 7.25 5.07
N ALA A 372 19.52 8.47 4.54
CA ALA A 372 18.29 9.20 4.27
C ALA A 372 17.35 8.39 3.35
N GLN A 373 17.89 7.68 2.35
CA GLN A 373 17.11 6.82 1.47
C GLN A 373 16.50 5.61 2.19
N GLU A 374 17.25 4.92 3.06
CA GLU A 374 16.74 3.78 3.82
C GLU A 374 15.71 4.22 4.88
N ALA A 375 16.01 5.33 5.56
CA ALA A 375 15.10 5.98 6.49
C ALA A 375 13.78 6.33 5.77
N ALA A 376 13.86 6.95 4.60
CA ALA A 376 12.69 7.31 3.83
C ALA A 376 11.86 6.09 3.39
N ALA A 377 12.52 5.01 2.96
CA ALA A 377 11.83 3.77 2.63
C ALA A 377 11.07 3.18 3.84
N PHE A 378 11.72 3.12 5.00
CA PHE A 378 11.09 2.66 6.23
C PHE A 378 9.94 3.56 6.70
N LEU A 379 10.13 4.88 6.71
CA LEU A 379 9.11 5.84 7.11
C LEU A 379 7.92 5.81 6.15
N GLY A 380 8.17 5.66 4.85
CA GLY A 380 7.12 5.46 3.84
C GLY A 380 6.32 4.18 4.07
N GLU A 381 6.92 3.09 4.55
CA GLU A 381 6.18 1.88 4.96
C GLU A 381 5.28 2.15 6.16
N VAL A 382 5.78 2.86 7.19
CA VAL A 382 4.98 3.25 8.36
C VAL A 382 3.79 4.12 7.95
N ILE A 383 3.99 5.04 7.01
CA ILE A 383 2.90 5.90 6.52
C ILE A 383 1.83 5.08 5.80
N ARG A 384 2.23 4.15 4.91
CA ARG A 384 1.30 3.28 4.16
C ARG A 384 0.60 2.22 5.01
N ASP A 385 1.08 1.97 6.22
CA ASP A 385 0.48 0.99 7.11
C ASP A 385 -0.83 1.54 7.71
N SER A 386 -1.94 0.94 7.28
CA SER A 386 -3.28 1.26 7.77
C SER A 386 -3.52 0.91 9.24
N ALA A 387 -2.67 0.04 9.82
CA ALA A 387 -2.70 -0.35 11.22
C ALA A 387 -1.78 0.51 12.10
N ALA A 388 -0.88 1.30 11.51
CA ALA A 388 -0.01 2.19 12.27
C ALA A 388 -0.82 3.24 13.04
N PRO A 389 -0.48 3.50 14.32
CA PRO A 389 -1.09 4.56 15.10
C PRO A 389 -0.95 5.93 14.40
N PRO A 390 -1.97 6.82 14.50
CA PRO A 390 -1.90 8.15 13.90
C PRO A 390 -0.67 8.96 14.32
N GLU A 391 -0.26 8.88 15.59
CA GLU A 391 0.91 9.57 16.12
C GLU A 391 2.21 9.09 15.45
N ASP A 392 2.34 7.79 15.20
CA ASP A 392 3.52 7.23 14.53
C ASP A 392 3.57 7.65 13.06
N ARG A 393 2.40 7.78 12.41
CA ARG A 393 2.28 8.28 11.03
C ARG A 393 2.63 9.76 10.92
N GLU A 394 2.07 10.60 11.78
CA GLU A 394 2.37 12.05 11.81
C GLU A 394 3.86 12.31 12.04
N ARG A 395 4.48 11.53 12.94
CA ARG A 395 5.93 11.56 13.15
C ARG A 395 6.68 11.12 11.91
N ALA A 396 6.26 10.03 11.26
CA ALA A 396 6.92 9.56 10.05
C ALA A 396 6.89 10.60 8.92
N VAL A 397 5.75 11.28 8.73
CA VAL A 397 5.62 12.40 7.80
C VAL A 397 6.56 13.56 8.18
N SER A 398 6.57 13.96 9.45
CA SER A 398 7.44 15.02 9.95
C SER A 398 8.92 14.71 9.71
N ASN A 399 9.33 13.47 9.95
CA ASN A 399 10.71 13.02 9.74
C ASN A 399 11.08 13.00 8.25
N MET A 400 10.15 12.61 7.37
CA MET A 400 10.37 12.72 5.92
C MET A 400 10.59 14.18 5.49
N LEU A 401 9.87 15.13 6.08
CA LEU A 401 10.07 16.56 5.78
C LEU A 401 11.44 17.07 6.25
N LEU A 402 11.95 16.58 7.39
CA LEU A 402 13.29 16.90 7.88
C LEU A 402 14.41 16.37 6.96
N LEU A 403 14.17 15.26 6.25
CA LEU A 403 15.09 14.73 5.25
C LEU A 403 15.12 15.55 3.94
N GLY A 404 14.22 16.52 3.77
CA GLY A 404 14.20 17.47 2.65
C GLY A 404 12.93 17.40 1.79
N PRO A 405 12.79 18.35 0.84
CA PRO A 405 11.55 18.52 0.08
C PRO A 405 11.21 17.33 -0.83
N ASP A 406 12.20 16.61 -1.36
CA ASP A 406 11.96 15.41 -2.18
C ASP A 406 11.36 14.28 -1.34
N ARG A 407 11.85 14.11 -0.10
CA ARG A 407 11.31 13.14 0.86
C ARG A 407 9.93 13.58 1.36
N GLY A 408 9.69 14.88 1.48
CA GLY A 408 8.34 15.43 1.68
C GLY A 408 7.34 15.01 0.59
N VAL A 409 7.76 15.03 -0.68
CA VAL A 409 6.91 14.54 -1.79
C VAL A 409 6.68 13.03 -1.67
N GLU A 410 7.71 12.24 -1.35
CA GLU A 410 7.58 10.80 -1.11
C GLU A 410 6.60 10.48 0.04
N ALA A 411 6.60 11.29 1.11
CA ALA A 411 5.66 11.14 2.22
C ALA A 411 4.21 11.37 1.79
N ALA A 412 3.96 12.41 0.99
CA ALA A 412 2.63 12.70 0.48
C ALA A 412 2.13 11.64 -0.53
N VAL A 413 3.04 11.06 -1.34
CA VAL A 413 2.71 9.90 -2.17
C VAL A 413 2.33 8.69 -1.30
N ALA A 414 3.08 8.41 -0.23
CA ALA A 414 2.75 7.35 0.71
C ALA A 414 1.38 7.56 1.41
N LEU A 415 1.02 8.81 1.72
CA LEU A 415 -0.32 9.16 2.23
C LEU A 415 -1.42 8.96 1.19
N THR A 416 -1.13 9.24 -0.09
CA THR A 416 -2.07 8.98 -1.20
C THR A 416 -2.33 7.48 -1.35
N ASP A 417 -1.26 6.66 -1.30
CA ASP A 417 -1.37 5.19 -1.32
C ASP A 417 -2.18 4.67 -0.12
N LEU A 418 -1.99 5.25 1.07
CA LEU A 418 -2.77 4.92 2.26
C LEU A 418 -4.26 5.25 2.06
N ALA A 419 -4.56 6.41 1.48
CA ALA A 419 -5.93 6.83 1.22
C ALA A 419 -6.65 5.88 0.25
N GLU A 420 -5.95 5.38 -0.78
CA GLU A 420 -6.46 4.35 -1.69
C GLU A 420 -6.72 3.02 -0.98
N ARG A 421 -5.85 2.62 -0.04
CA ARG A 421 -6.07 1.43 0.81
C ARG A 421 -7.30 1.59 1.71
N PHE A 422 -7.49 2.75 2.33
CA PHE A 422 -8.69 3.03 3.12
C PHE A 422 -9.95 3.04 2.25
N THR A 423 -9.88 3.59 1.03
CA THR A 423 -10.98 3.56 0.05
C THR A 423 -11.36 2.11 -0.28
N THR A 424 -10.38 1.27 -0.60
CA THR A 424 -10.59 -0.16 -0.88
C THR A 424 -11.15 -0.91 0.33
N ALA A 425 -10.72 -0.55 1.54
CA ALA A 425 -11.23 -1.10 2.79
C ALA A 425 -12.60 -0.53 3.22
N SER A 426 -13.26 0.29 2.38
CA SER A 426 -14.54 0.94 2.68
C SER A 426 -14.51 1.82 3.96
N ARG A 427 -13.39 2.52 4.19
CA ARG A 427 -13.17 3.46 5.29
C ARG A 427 -13.06 4.90 4.74
N PRO A 428 -14.18 5.49 4.27
CA PRO A 428 -14.15 6.74 3.51
C PRO A 428 -13.70 7.95 4.36
N THR A 429 -13.99 7.98 5.66
CA THR A 429 -13.60 9.08 6.53
C THR A 429 -12.08 9.18 6.68
N GLU A 430 -11.42 8.05 6.92
CA GLU A 430 -9.96 7.98 7.02
C GLU A 430 -9.28 8.22 5.67
N ALA A 431 -9.87 7.73 4.58
CA ALA A 431 -9.38 8.00 3.23
C ALA A 431 -9.41 9.50 2.88
N VAL A 432 -10.52 10.19 3.20
CA VAL A 432 -10.62 11.66 3.01
C VAL A 432 -9.54 12.38 3.81
N ALA A 433 -9.31 12.01 5.06
CA ALA A 433 -8.29 12.63 5.90
C ALA A 433 -6.87 12.45 5.32
N ALA A 434 -6.53 11.24 4.89
CA ALA A 434 -5.22 10.93 4.31
C ALA A 434 -4.99 11.66 2.97
N TYR A 435 -5.98 11.73 2.09
CA TYR A 435 -5.87 12.54 0.87
C TYR A 435 -5.71 14.03 1.18
N GLN A 436 -6.45 14.56 2.16
CA GLN A 436 -6.37 15.97 2.54
C GLN A 436 -4.98 16.32 3.08
N GLU A 437 -4.42 15.48 3.96
CA GLU A 437 -3.06 15.63 4.47
C GLU A 437 -2.02 15.61 3.34
N ALA A 438 -2.15 14.68 2.39
CA ALA A 438 -1.28 14.63 1.21
C ALA A 438 -1.36 15.92 0.37
N ILE A 439 -2.57 16.44 0.12
CA ILE A 439 -2.80 17.69 -0.62
C ILE A 439 -2.17 18.89 0.10
N ASP A 440 -2.36 18.98 1.41
CA ASP A 440 -1.85 20.08 2.23
C ASP A 440 -0.32 20.10 2.28
N LEU A 441 0.33 18.93 2.24
CA LEU A 441 1.79 18.82 2.08
C LEU A 441 2.24 19.18 0.66
N LEU A 442 1.53 18.71 -0.37
CA LEU A 442 1.95 18.86 -1.77
C LEU A 442 1.78 20.29 -2.32
N ARG A 443 0.78 21.05 -1.85
CA ARG A 443 0.55 22.43 -2.28
C ARG A 443 1.77 23.35 -2.10
N PRO A 444 2.40 23.47 -0.91
CA PRO A 444 3.62 24.27 -0.76
C PRO A 444 4.81 23.65 -1.50
N LEU A 445 4.92 22.31 -1.56
CA LEU A 445 6.02 21.62 -2.26
C LEU A 445 5.98 21.80 -3.78
N ALA A 446 4.81 22.04 -4.38
CA ALA A 446 4.65 22.29 -5.82
C ALA A 446 5.39 23.54 -6.35
N GLY A 447 5.78 24.46 -5.44
CA GLY A 447 6.66 25.60 -5.76
C GLY A 447 8.15 25.24 -5.71
N GLN A 448 8.55 24.34 -4.80
CA GLN A 448 9.95 23.96 -4.56
C GLN A 448 10.41 22.83 -5.48
N ARG A 449 9.55 21.84 -5.71
CA ARG A 449 9.76 20.67 -6.57
C ARG A 449 8.66 20.52 -7.61
N PRO A 450 8.54 21.45 -8.58
CA PRO A 450 7.46 21.42 -9.58
C PRO A 450 7.32 20.10 -10.33
N ASP A 451 8.43 19.45 -10.64
CA ASP A 451 8.46 18.28 -11.51
C ASP A 451 7.89 17.02 -10.88
N SER A 452 8.06 16.84 -9.57
CA SER A 452 7.59 15.68 -8.80
C SER A 452 6.31 15.99 -8.00
N ALA A 453 6.22 17.16 -7.37
CA ALA A 453 5.10 17.50 -6.51
C ALA A 453 3.81 17.84 -7.28
N ARG A 454 3.88 18.45 -8.48
CA ARG A 454 2.67 18.78 -9.26
C ARG A 454 1.96 17.52 -9.78
N PRO A 455 2.65 16.51 -10.36
CA PRO A 455 2.00 15.24 -10.69
C PRO A 455 1.38 14.55 -9.48
N ALA A 456 2.09 14.50 -8.34
CA ALA A 456 1.59 13.91 -7.10
C ALA A 456 0.35 14.65 -6.57
N LEU A 457 0.35 15.99 -6.59
CA LEU A 457 -0.80 16.80 -6.21
C LEU A 457 -2.02 16.50 -7.11
N GLY A 458 -1.79 16.38 -8.42
CA GLY A 458 -2.83 16.00 -9.36
C GLY A 458 -3.37 14.59 -9.13
N ALA A 459 -2.58 13.65 -8.60
CA ALA A 459 -3.03 12.32 -8.20
C ALA A 459 -3.92 12.38 -6.95
N ALA A 460 -3.46 13.04 -5.89
CA ALA A 460 -4.21 13.17 -4.64
C ALA A 460 -5.54 13.92 -4.81
N LEU A 461 -5.57 15.02 -5.57
CA LEU A 461 -6.79 15.77 -5.88
C LEU A 461 -7.82 14.92 -6.64
N TYR A 462 -7.36 14.14 -7.63
CA TYR A 462 -8.22 13.24 -8.40
C TYR A 462 -8.78 12.12 -7.52
N GLY A 463 -7.93 11.50 -6.69
CA GLY A 463 -8.35 10.44 -5.76
C GLY A 463 -9.41 10.93 -4.76
N LEU A 464 -9.18 12.09 -4.14
CA LEU A 464 -10.16 12.70 -3.23
C LEU A 464 -11.48 13.03 -3.93
N ALA A 465 -11.42 13.63 -5.13
CA ALA A 465 -12.62 13.95 -5.90
C ALA A 465 -13.40 12.68 -6.30
N GLY A 466 -12.70 11.59 -6.64
CA GLY A 466 -13.29 10.29 -6.93
C GLY A 466 -14.01 9.72 -5.70
N LEU A 467 -13.34 9.67 -4.55
CA LEU A 467 -13.93 9.18 -3.30
C LEU A 467 -15.16 9.99 -2.86
N LEU A 468 -15.11 11.32 -2.97
CA LEU A 468 -16.25 12.19 -2.68
C LEU A 468 -17.40 11.95 -3.66
N SER A 469 -17.08 11.65 -4.92
CA SER A 469 -18.08 11.30 -5.94
C SER A 469 -18.76 9.96 -5.65
N ASP A 470 -17.99 8.94 -5.26
CA ASP A 470 -18.50 7.60 -4.92
C ASP A 470 -19.39 7.63 -3.67
N THR A 471 -19.16 8.58 -2.77
CA THR A 471 -19.99 8.84 -1.58
C THR A 471 -21.11 9.86 -1.84
N TYR A 472 -21.40 10.19 -3.10
CA TYR A 472 -22.44 11.12 -3.56
C TYR A 472 -22.30 12.58 -3.07
N ARG A 473 -21.11 12.98 -2.61
CA ARG A 473 -20.78 14.33 -2.14
C ARG A 473 -20.28 15.22 -3.30
N TRP A 474 -21.05 15.27 -4.37
CA TRP A 474 -20.67 15.91 -5.66
C TRP A 474 -20.28 17.38 -5.55
N THR A 475 -20.97 18.15 -4.71
CA THR A 475 -20.67 19.58 -4.52
C THR A 475 -19.30 19.79 -3.86
N GLU A 476 -18.91 18.90 -2.95
CA GLU A 476 -17.60 18.93 -2.29
C GLU A 476 -16.49 18.40 -3.20
N ALA A 477 -16.79 17.42 -4.06
CA ALA A 477 -15.84 16.89 -5.04
C ALA A 477 -15.42 17.91 -6.11
N ARG A 478 -16.33 18.84 -6.45
CA ARG A 478 -16.17 19.81 -7.55
C ARG A 478 -14.86 20.61 -7.52
N PRO A 479 -14.52 21.35 -6.45
CA PRO A 479 -13.28 22.15 -6.43
C PRO A 479 -12.02 21.29 -6.65
N PHE A 480 -11.98 20.08 -6.09
CA PHE A 480 -10.82 19.18 -6.24
C PHE A 480 -10.71 18.61 -7.66
N ALA A 481 -11.83 18.22 -8.28
CA ALA A 481 -11.85 17.77 -9.66
C ALA A 481 -11.43 18.89 -10.64
N GLU A 482 -11.90 20.11 -10.40
CA GLU A 482 -11.53 21.30 -11.19
C GLU A 482 -10.04 21.61 -11.08
N GLU A 483 -9.49 21.62 -9.86
CA GLU A 483 -8.06 21.83 -9.61
C GLU A 483 -7.21 20.71 -10.27
N ALA A 484 -7.64 19.45 -10.17
CA ALA A 484 -6.95 18.31 -10.79
C ALA A 484 -6.88 18.44 -12.33
N VAL A 485 -7.99 18.80 -12.99
CA VAL A 485 -8.02 19.03 -14.44
C VAL A 485 -7.11 20.19 -14.83
N ALA A 486 -7.19 21.32 -14.13
CA ALA A 486 -6.37 22.49 -14.43
C ALA A 486 -4.87 22.19 -14.32
N LEU A 487 -4.47 21.44 -13.29
CA LEU A 487 -3.09 21.05 -13.06
C LEU A 487 -2.60 20.05 -14.11
N ARG A 488 -3.36 18.97 -14.36
CA ARG A 488 -2.99 17.95 -15.35
C ARG A 488 -2.99 18.49 -16.78
N ARG A 489 -3.82 19.48 -17.10
CA ARG A 489 -3.81 20.16 -18.40
C ARG A 489 -2.47 20.87 -18.64
N ARG A 490 -2.02 21.69 -17.67
CA ARG A 490 -0.70 22.35 -17.74
C ARG A 490 0.45 21.36 -17.83
N LEU A 491 0.36 20.22 -17.13
CA LEU A 491 1.38 19.17 -17.22
C LEU A 491 1.39 18.52 -18.62
N ALA A 492 0.22 18.21 -19.18
CA ALA A 492 0.08 17.54 -20.48
C ALA A 492 0.56 18.37 -21.70
N GLU A 493 0.67 19.70 -21.56
CA GLU A 493 1.22 20.59 -22.60
C GLU A 493 2.67 20.23 -22.95
N ASN A 494 3.48 19.87 -21.95
CA ASN A 494 4.91 19.59 -22.12
C ASN A 494 5.29 18.13 -21.82
N ARG A 495 4.35 17.33 -21.30
CA ARG A 495 4.55 15.92 -20.92
C ARG A 495 3.47 15.02 -21.53
N PRO A 496 3.70 14.42 -22.71
CA PRO A 496 2.74 13.52 -23.34
C PRO A 496 2.29 12.36 -22.45
N ASP A 497 3.14 11.88 -21.55
CA ASP A 497 2.87 10.84 -20.54
C ASP A 497 1.79 11.24 -19.51
N GLN A 498 1.43 12.52 -19.44
CA GLN A 498 0.37 13.04 -18.57
C GLN A 498 -1.01 13.11 -19.24
N ARG A 499 -1.07 12.91 -20.57
CA ARG A 499 -2.34 12.96 -21.33
C ARG A 499 -3.36 11.90 -20.88
N PRO A 500 -3.00 10.65 -20.55
CA PRO A 500 -3.96 9.68 -20.01
C PRO A 500 -4.58 10.17 -18.69
N ARG A 501 -3.76 10.68 -17.78
CA ARG A 501 -4.20 11.22 -16.49
C ARG A 501 -5.12 12.43 -16.65
N LEU A 502 -4.87 13.30 -17.64
CA LEU A 502 -5.77 14.40 -17.97
C LEU A 502 -7.13 13.87 -18.45
N ALA A 503 -7.15 12.87 -19.33
CA ALA A 503 -8.38 12.28 -19.85
C ALA A 503 -9.23 11.64 -18.73
N GLU A 504 -8.61 10.95 -17.78
CA GLU A 504 -9.27 10.42 -16.57
C GLU A 504 -9.88 11.52 -15.71
N SER A 505 -9.13 12.60 -15.45
CA SER A 505 -9.64 13.74 -14.67
C SER A 505 -10.78 14.45 -15.38
N LEU A 506 -10.73 14.60 -16.70
CA LEU A 506 -11.83 15.18 -17.49
C LEU A 506 -13.08 14.30 -17.47
N HIS A 507 -12.90 12.97 -17.50
CA HIS A 507 -14.00 12.03 -17.34
C HIS A 507 -14.69 12.18 -15.97
N LEU A 508 -13.92 12.19 -14.88
CA LEU A 508 -14.45 12.43 -13.53
C LEU A 508 -15.10 13.81 -13.43
N TRP A 509 -14.48 14.84 -14.02
CA TRP A 509 -15.03 16.19 -14.05
C TRP A 509 -16.39 16.25 -14.75
N SER A 510 -16.55 15.53 -15.85
CA SER A 510 -17.84 15.39 -16.52
C SER A 510 -18.92 14.79 -15.61
N LEU A 511 -18.58 13.76 -14.82
CA LEU A 511 -19.50 13.14 -13.88
C LEU A 511 -19.90 14.08 -12.74
N VAL A 512 -18.96 14.85 -12.21
CA VAL A 512 -19.19 15.82 -11.13
C VAL A 512 -20.03 17.01 -11.62
N LEU A 513 -19.72 17.56 -12.81
CA LEU A 513 -20.49 18.65 -13.42
C LEU A 513 -21.94 18.24 -13.69
N ARG A 514 -22.14 17.03 -14.23
CA ARG A 514 -23.49 16.48 -14.43
C ARG A 514 -24.25 16.42 -13.12
N SER A 515 -23.64 15.86 -12.09
CA SER A 515 -24.32 15.61 -10.81
C SER A 515 -24.60 16.92 -10.03
N THR A 516 -23.94 18.02 -10.40
CA THR A 516 -24.21 19.38 -9.92
C THR A 516 -25.13 20.20 -10.85
N GLY A 517 -25.74 19.57 -11.87
CA GLY A 517 -26.73 20.17 -12.76
C GLY A 517 -26.18 20.91 -13.98
N LEU A 518 -24.86 20.90 -14.18
CA LEU A 518 -24.18 21.60 -15.27
C LEU A 518 -24.04 20.69 -16.50
N HIS A 519 -25.15 20.40 -17.17
CA HIS A 519 -25.21 19.42 -18.27
C HIS A 519 -24.36 19.78 -19.49
N GLN A 520 -24.34 21.06 -19.90
CA GLN A 520 -23.58 21.51 -21.07
C GLN A 520 -22.05 21.47 -20.82
N PRO A 521 -21.52 22.05 -19.72
CA PRO A 521 -20.11 21.87 -19.37
C PRO A 521 -19.72 20.39 -19.18
N ALA A 522 -20.61 19.56 -18.64
CA ALA A 522 -20.36 18.13 -18.49
C ALA A 522 -20.18 17.43 -19.85
N LEU A 523 -20.96 17.82 -20.88
CA LEU A 523 -20.79 17.32 -22.23
C LEU A 523 -19.43 17.73 -22.81
N GLU A 524 -19.05 19.00 -22.67
CA GLU A 524 -17.76 19.52 -23.17
C GLU A 524 -16.57 18.74 -22.59
N ALA A 525 -16.57 18.53 -21.27
CA ALA A 525 -15.53 17.73 -20.60
C ALA A 525 -15.50 16.26 -21.08
N ALA A 526 -16.66 15.64 -21.30
CA ALA A 526 -16.73 14.26 -21.80
C ALA A 526 -16.24 14.14 -23.25
N VAL A 527 -16.53 15.14 -24.10
CA VAL A 527 -16.04 15.19 -25.48
C VAL A 527 -14.52 15.28 -25.49
N GLU A 528 -13.94 16.18 -24.69
CA GLU A 528 -12.48 16.33 -24.58
C GLU A 528 -11.81 15.03 -24.06
N ALA A 529 -12.38 14.40 -23.03
CA ALA A 529 -11.89 13.12 -22.51
C ALA A 529 -11.92 12.02 -23.56
N ALA A 530 -13.03 11.87 -24.28
CA ALA A 530 -13.19 10.85 -25.33
C ALA A 530 -12.24 11.10 -26.51
N ASP A 531 -12.02 12.34 -26.92
CA ASP A 531 -11.08 12.71 -27.97
C ASP A 531 -9.62 12.40 -27.57
N LEU A 532 -9.22 12.70 -26.33
CA LEU A 532 -7.91 12.34 -25.79
C LEU A 532 -7.71 10.81 -25.76
N PHE A 533 -8.66 10.05 -25.20
CA PHE A 533 -8.58 8.59 -25.20
C PHE A 533 -8.61 7.99 -26.61
N SER A 534 -9.34 8.59 -27.56
CA SER A 534 -9.35 8.16 -28.96
C SER A 534 -7.98 8.30 -29.60
N ARG A 535 -7.30 9.44 -29.40
CA ARG A 535 -5.91 9.63 -29.86
C ARG A 535 -4.94 8.65 -29.21
N LEU A 536 -5.03 8.48 -27.90
CA LEU A 536 -4.18 7.54 -27.15
C LEU A 536 -4.36 6.09 -27.62
N THR A 537 -5.58 5.71 -27.99
CA THR A 537 -5.91 4.37 -28.52
C THR A 537 -5.29 4.10 -29.90
N VAL A 538 -4.92 5.13 -30.67
CA VAL A 538 -4.20 4.94 -31.94
C VAL A 538 -2.76 4.46 -31.68
N ASP A 539 -2.12 5.00 -30.65
CA ASP A 539 -0.73 4.70 -30.31
C ASP A 539 -0.60 3.40 -29.48
N ASP A 540 -1.49 3.21 -28.49
CA ASP A 540 -1.54 2.01 -27.65
C ASP A 540 -3.00 1.54 -27.47
N PRO A 541 -3.49 0.74 -28.43
CA PRO A 541 -4.87 0.30 -28.41
C PRO A 541 -5.22 -0.63 -27.24
N ASP A 542 -4.28 -1.44 -26.76
CA ASP A 542 -4.57 -2.46 -25.75
C ASP A 542 -4.73 -1.83 -24.37
N THR A 543 -3.92 -0.83 -24.05
CA THR A 543 -4.02 -0.08 -22.79
C THR A 543 -5.25 0.82 -22.73
N HIS A 544 -5.62 1.50 -23.83
CA HIS A 544 -6.57 2.62 -23.78
C HIS A 544 -7.99 2.31 -24.24
N ARG A 545 -8.23 1.23 -25.00
CA ARG A 545 -9.59 0.83 -25.42
C ARG A 545 -10.59 0.69 -24.26
N PRO A 546 -10.25 0.06 -23.10
CA PRO A 546 -11.20 -0.05 -21.99
C PRO A 546 -11.66 1.31 -21.46
N ALA A 547 -10.72 2.23 -21.24
CA ALA A 547 -11.01 3.58 -20.75
C ALA A 547 -11.81 4.41 -21.76
N LEU A 548 -11.49 4.28 -23.06
CA LEU A 548 -12.25 4.90 -24.14
C LEU A 548 -13.71 4.41 -24.14
N ALA A 549 -13.97 3.11 -23.99
CA ALA A 549 -15.32 2.56 -23.99
C ALA A 549 -16.17 3.07 -22.80
N VAL A 550 -15.56 3.23 -21.61
CA VAL A 550 -16.22 3.84 -20.44
C VAL A 550 -16.55 5.31 -20.70
N CYS A 551 -15.61 6.06 -21.26
CA CYS A 551 -15.81 7.47 -21.62
C CYS A 551 -16.92 7.64 -22.67
N LEU A 552 -16.93 6.84 -23.73
CA LEU A 552 -17.95 6.88 -24.78
C LEU A 552 -19.35 6.55 -24.25
N SER A 553 -19.46 5.59 -23.33
CA SER A 553 -20.74 5.25 -22.68
C SER A 553 -21.27 6.42 -21.84
N SER A 554 -20.38 7.11 -21.13
CA SER A 554 -20.75 8.29 -20.34
C SER A 554 -21.08 9.49 -21.23
N LEU A 555 -20.34 9.67 -22.33
CA LEU A 555 -20.58 10.67 -23.36
C LEU A 555 -21.94 10.46 -24.04
N ALA A 556 -22.36 9.21 -24.30
CA ALA A 556 -23.69 8.89 -24.80
C ALA A 556 -24.77 9.50 -23.90
N ASN A 557 -24.64 9.29 -22.59
CA ASN A 557 -25.56 9.83 -21.61
C ASN A 557 -25.50 11.37 -21.56
N ARG A 558 -24.31 11.99 -21.71
CA ARG A 558 -24.18 13.46 -21.75
C ARG A 558 -24.93 14.06 -22.94
N TYR A 559 -24.72 13.51 -24.15
CA TYR A 559 -25.44 13.94 -25.35
C TYR A 559 -26.96 13.82 -25.17
N GLY A 560 -27.38 12.74 -24.53
CA GLY A 560 -28.76 12.50 -24.17
C GLY A 560 -29.40 13.59 -23.32
N GLU A 561 -28.71 14.00 -22.26
CA GLU A 561 -29.20 14.99 -21.30
C GLU A 561 -29.33 16.39 -21.90
N VAL A 562 -28.51 16.74 -22.89
CA VAL A 562 -28.65 17.99 -23.65
C VAL A 562 -29.61 17.88 -24.84
N GLY A 563 -30.32 16.76 -24.99
CA GLY A 563 -31.34 16.57 -26.03
C GLY A 563 -30.79 16.21 -27.41
N LEU A 564 -29.62 15.58 -27.50
CA LEU A 564 -28.97 15.14 -28.74
C LEU A 564 -28.95 13.60 -28.90
N PRO A 565 -30.11 12.93 -29.00
CA PRO A 565 -30.20 11.47 -28.97
C PRO A 565 -29.54 10.76 -30.16
N GLN A 566 -29.39 11.44 -31.31
CA GLN A 566 -28.65 10.89 -32.46
C GLN A 566 -27.16 10.76 -32.16
N HIS A 567 -26.54 11.81 -31.61
CA HIS A 567 -25.15 11.77 -31.18
C HIS A 567 -24.94 10.73 -30.08
N ALA A 568 -25.88 10.65 -29.13
CA ALA A 568 -25.87 9.65 -28.07
C ALA A 568 -25.85 8.22 -28.61
N LEU A 569 -26.68 7.90 -29.61
CA LEU A 569 -26.68 6.58 -30.24
C LEU A 569 -25.36 6.29 -30.96
N THR A 570 -24.82 7.26 -31.70
CA THR A 570 -23.55 7.09 -32.43
C THR A 570 -22.42 6.67 -31.49
N VAL A 571 -22.23 7.39 -30.39
CA VAL A 571 -21.14 7.07 -29.44
C VAL A 571 -21.43 5.82 -28.62
N ALA A 572 -22.71 5.49 -28.34
CA ALA A 572 -23.08 4.22 -27.71
C ALA A 572 -22.73 3.02 -28.59
N VAL A 573 -22.94 3.12 -29.91
CA VAL A 573 -22.54 2.08 -30.88
C VAL A 573 -21.01 1.95 -30.93
N GLN A 574 -20.26 3.06 -30.89
CA GLN A 574 -18.80 3.00 -30.81
C GLN A 574 -18.31 2.29 -29.54
N ALA A 575 -18.90 2.59 -28.38
CA ALA A 575 -18.59 1.92 -27.13
C ALA A 575 -18.89 0.40 -27.18
N GLU A 576 -20.01 0.01 -27.80
CA GLU A 576 -20.35 -1.40 -28.02
C GLU A 576 -19.31 -2.10 -28.90
N VAL A 577 -18.89 -1.49 -30.02
CA VAL A 577 -17.90 -2.10 -30.93
C VAL A 577 -16.62 -2.43 -30.19
N ILE A 578 -16.13 -1.51 -29.35
CA ILE A 578 -14.93 -1.75 -28.53
C ILE A 578 -15.18 -2.88 -27.53
N ARG A 579 -16.30 -2.85 -26.79
CA ARG A 579 -16.61 -3.89 -25.79
C ARG A 579 -16.86 -5.27 -26.41
N ARG A 580 -17.43 -5.34 -27.61
CA ARG A 580 -17.65 -6.60 -28.33
C ARG A 580 -16.33 -7.25 -28.70
N ALA A 581 -15.36 -6.47 -29.18
CA ALA A 581 -14.01 -6.98 -29.46
C ALA A 581 -13.27 -7.48 -28.20
N GLN A 582 -13.64 -7.00 -27.01
CA GLN A 582 -13.06 -7.41 -25.72
C GLN A 582 -13.79 -8.59 -25.06
N ALA A 583 -14.99 -8.95 -25.54
CA ALA A 583 -15.90 -9.86 -24.84
C ALA A 583 -15.57 -11.36 -25.04
N GLU A 584 -14.42 -11.70 -25.60
CA GLU A 584 -14.08 -13.07 -26.01
C GLU A 584 -13.49 -13.95 -24.88
N SER A 585 -13.12 -13.40 -23.72
CA SER A 585 -12.23 -14.09 -22.78
C SER A 585 -12.64 -14.16 -21.28
N ASP A 586 -13.58 -13.35 -20.78
CA ASP A 586 -13.87 -13.30 -19.33
C ASP A 586 -15.33 -12.85 -18.99
N PRO A 587 -15.96 -13.32 -17.88
CA PRO A 587 -17.28 -12.83 -17.43
C PRO A 587 -17.39 -11.31 -17.24
N GLU A 588 -16.34 -10.61 -16.81
CA GLU A 588 -16.39 -9.16 -16.58
C GLU A 588 -16.48 -8.38 -17.89
N THR A 589 -15.73 -8.78 -18.92
CA THR A 589 -15.80 -8.13 -20.24
C THR A 589 -17.15 -8.38 -20.92
N ARG A 590 -17.77 -9.56 -20.71
CA ARG A 590 -19.16 -9.84 -21.11
C ARG A 590 -20.15 -8.94 -20.34
N ALA A 591 -19.96 -8.74 -19.03
CA ALA A 591 -20.81 -7.86 -18.23
C ALA A 591 -20.72 -6.39 -18.70
N ASP A 592 -19.55 -5.97 -19.15
CA ASP A 592 -19.31 -4.65 -19.72
C ASP A 592 -19.96 -4.47 -21.09
N LEU A 593 -19.90 -5.47 -21.98
CA LEU A 593 -20.65 -5.48 -23.23
C LEU A 593 -22.16 -5.34 -22.97
N ALA A 594 -22.70 -6.10 -22.02
CA ALA A 594 -24.11 -6.00 -21.65
C ALA A 594 -24.49 -4.59 -21.15
N ARG A 595 -23.57 -3.87 -20.49
CA ARG A 595 -23.77 -2.48 -20.08
C ARG A 595 -23.83 -1.53 -21.29
N SER A 596 -22.91 -1.67 -22.26
CA SER A 596 -22.92 -0.87 -23.50
C SER A 596 -24.19 -1.12 -24.33
N LEU A 597 -24.62 -2.38 -24.45
CA LEU A 597 -25.88 -2.74 -25.12
C LEU A 597 -27.10 -2.09 -24.47
N HIS A 598 -27.13 -2.00 -23.13
CA HIS A 598 -28.20 -1.29 -22.42
C HIS A 598 -28.23 0.20 -22.77
N VAL A 599 -27.07 0.87 -22.80
CA VAL A 599 -26.99 2.30 -23.18
C VAL A 599 -27.44 2.50 -24.62
N ARG A 600 -27.02 1.64 -25.56
CA ARG A 600 -27.49 1.67 -26.94
C ARG A 600 -29.00 1.48 -27.03
N TRP A 601 -29.55 0.45 -26.37
CA TRP A 601 -30.99 0.19 -26.33
C TRP A 601 -31.78 1.43 -25.92
N TYR A 602 -31.32 2.11 -24.87
CA TYR A 602 -32.00 3.31 -24.36
C TYR A 602 -32.11 4.40 -25.44
N TRP A 603 -31.03 4.65 -26.19
CA TRP A 603 -31.01 5.68 -27.24
C TRP A 603 -31.72 5.25 -28.52
N GLU A 604 -31.69 3.97 -28.89
CA GLU A 604 -32.52 3.44 -29.99
C GLU A 604 -34.00 3.60 -29.69
N ARG A 605 -34.42 3.31 -28.45
CA ARG A 605 -35.78 3.53 -27.98
C ARG A 605 -36.17 5.01 -28.01
N ALA A 606 -35.29 5.89 -27.53
CA ALA A 606 -35.51 7.34 -27.56
C ALA A 606 -35.71 7.89 -28.99
N LEU A 607 -34.99 7.31 -29.97
CA LEU A 607 -35.13 7.62 -31.40
C LEU A 607 -36.28 6.88 -32.08
N ARG A 608 -37.16 6.21 -31.33
CA ARG A 608 -38.31 5.46 -31.85
C ARG A 608 -37.90 4.37 -32.85
N ARG A 609 -36.83 3.63 -32.56
CA ARG A 609 -36.37 2.46 -33.32
C ARG A 609 -36.66 1.15 -32.56
N PRO A 610 -37.93 0.75 -32.38
CA PRO A 610 -38.30 -0.34 -31.48
C PRO A 610 -37.78 -1.71 -31.94
N ALA A 611 -37.62 -1.94 -33.25
CA ALA A 611 -37.10 -3.20 -33.78
C ALA A 611 -35.62 -3.43 -33.42
N THR A 612 -34.76 -2.44 -33.65
CA THR A 612 -33.34 -2.55 -33.27
C THR A 612 -33.20 -2.61 -31.76
N ALA A 613 -33.97 -1.79 -31.02
CA ALA A 613 -33.94 -1.77 -29.57
C ALA A 613 -34.30 -3.15 -28.99
N HIS A 614 -35.32 -3.81 -29.53
CA HIS A 614 -35.68 -5.16 -29.12
C HIS A 614 -34.56 -6.17 -29.37
N THR A 615 -33.92 -6.14 -30.54
CA THR A 615 -32.78 -7.01 -30.84
C THR A 615 -31.63 -6.79 -29.86
N THR A 616 -31.20 -5.54 -29.65
CA THR A 616 -30.12 -5.16 -28.73
C THR A 616 -30.41 -5.58 -27.29
N MET A 617 -31.66 -5.39 -26.82
CA MET A 617 -32.03 -5.80 -25.46
C MET A 617 -32.14 -7.32 -25.32
N THR A 618 -32.53 -8.04 -26.37
CA THR A 618 -32.56 -9.50 -26.37
C THR A 618 -31.16 -10.08 -26.20
N GLU A 619 -30.17 -9.54 -26.91
CA GLU A 619 -28.75 -9.89 -26.74
C GLU A 619 -28.27 -9.56 -25.31
N CYS A 620 -28.57 -8.36 -24.80
CA CYS A 620 -28.22 -7.96 -23.43
C CYS A 620 -28.77 -8.94 -22.37
N VAL A 621 -30.04 -9.37 -22.50
CA VAL A 621 -30.66 -10.36 -21.62
C VAL A 621 -29.99 -11.72 -21.74
N GLY A 622 -29.61 -12.16 -22.95
CA GLY A 622 -28.87 -13.40 -23.16
C GLY A 622 -27.57 -13.43 -22.36
N ILE A 623 -26.74 -12.40 -22.51
CA ILE A 623 -25.47 -12.27 -21.78
C ILE A 623 -25.71 -12.23 -20.27
N ARG A 624 -26.68 -11.42 -19.80
CA ARG A 624 -26.99 -11.31 -18.36
C ARG A 624 -27.54 -12.60 -17.77
N ARG A 625 -28.22 -13.44 -18.56
CA ARG A 625 -28.71 -14.76 -18.14
C ARG A 625 -27.54 -15.70 -17.89
N GLU A 626 -26.59 -15.77 -18.80
CA GLU A 626 -25.37 -16.59 -18.65
C GLU A 626 -24.59 -16.18 -17.40
N LEU A 627 -24.34 -14.88 -17.25
CA LEU A 627 -23.64 -14.33 -16.09
C LEU A 627 -24.38 -14.61 -14.77
N ALA A 628 -25.72 -14.52 -14.75
CA ALA A 628 -26.52 -14.83 -13.57
C ALA A 628 -26.58 -16.34 -13.26
N ALA A 629 -26.33 -17.22 -14.24
CA ALA A 629 -26.18 -18.65 -14.01
C ALA A 629 -24.79 -18.98 -13.44
N GLU A 630 -23.74 -18.26 -13.84
CA GLU A 630 -22.37 -18.43 -13.36
C GLU A 630 -22.16 -17.87 -11.93
N ARG A 631 -22.62 -16.63 -11.67
CA ARG A 631 -22.50 -15.93 -10.38
C ARG A 631 -23.82 -15.25 -9.99
N PRO A 632 -24.78 -16.00 -9.43
CA PRO A 632 -26.13 -15.51 -9.17
C PRO A 632 -26.18 -14.31 -8.20
N GLU A 633 -25.34 -14.31 -7.17
CA GLU A 633 -25.27 -13.28 -6.12
C GLU A 633 -24.87 -11.90 -6.68
N VAL A 634 -24.03 -11.86 -7.72
CA VAL A 634 -23.57 -10.61 -8.34
C VAL A 634 -24.51 -10.15 -9.45
N HIS A 635 -25.00 -11.08 -10.28
CA HIS A 635 -25.58 -10.71 -11.57
C HIS A 635 -27.12 -10.78 -11.65
N ARG A 636 -27.81 -11.45 -10.72
CA ARG A 636 -29.29 -11.52 -10.71
C ARG A 636 -29.99 -10.14 -10.69
N PRO A 637 -29.55 -9.12 -9.94
CA PRO A 637 -30.19 -7.80 -9.95
C PRO A 637 -30.17 -7.14 -11.34
N LYS A 638 -29.05 -7.26 -12.06
CA LYS A 638 -28.88 -6.70 -13.40
C LYS A 638 -29.59 -7.53 -14.48
N TYR A 639 -29.68 -8.84 -14.29
CA TYR A 639 -30.51 -9.69 -15.14
C TYR A 639 -32.00 -9.32 -15.06
N ALA A 640 -32.54 -9.14 -13.85
CA ALA A 640 -33.92 -8.68 -13.63
C ALA A 640 -34.19 -7.30 -14.25
N GLU A 641 -33.21 -6.38 -14.17
CA GLU A 641 -33.31 -5.06 -14.81
C GLU A 641 -33.45 -5.19 -16.33
N SER A 642 -32.58 -5.99 -16.97
CA SER A 642 -32.63 -6.22 -18.41
C SER A 642 -33.91 -6.93 -18.85
N LEU A 643 -34.47 -7.84 -18.04
CA LEU A 643 -35.77 -8.47 -18.30
C LEU A 643 -36.93 -7.46 -18.31
N ASN A 644 -36.96 -6.52 -17.36
CA ASN A 644 -37.94 -5.43 -17.40
C ASN A 644 -37.76 -4.56 -18.65
N CYS A 645 -36.52 -4.25 -19.05
CA CYS A 645 -36.28 -3.50 -20.28
C CYS A 645 -36.68 -4.29 -21.54
N LEU A 646 -36.52 -5.61 -21.55
CA LEU A 646 -37.01 -6.48 -22.64
C LEU A 646 -38.55 -6.45 -22.73
N ALA A 647 -39.24 -6.46 -21.59
CA ALA A 647 -40.69 -6.28 -21.54
C ALA A 647 -41.12 -4.93 -22.16
N VAL A 648 -40.39 -3.85 -21.86
CA VAL A 648 -40.61 -2.54 -22.48
C VAL A 648 -40.39 -2.57 -23.99
N SER A 649 -39.31 -3.20 -24.48
CA SER A 649 -39.06 -3.34 -25.92
C SER A 649 -40.18 -4.11 -26.65
N LEU A 650 -40.69 -5.17 -26.04
CA LEU A 650 -41.83 -5.92 -26.60
C LEU A 650 -43.08 -5.04 -26.68
N ALA A 651 -43.34 -4.23 -25.65
CA ALA A 651 -44.46 -3.32 -25.65
C ALA A 651 -44.31 -2.19 -26.70
N ASP A 652 -43.10 -1.64 -26.88
CA ASP A 652 -42.84 -0.62 -27.90
C ASP A 652 -42.98 -1.18 -29.34
N LEU A 653 -42.80 -2.49 -29.53
CA LEU A 653 -43.11 -3.20 -30.78
C LEU A 653 -44.61 -3.48 -30.99
N GLY A 654 -45.44 -3.22 -29.98
CA GLY A 654 -46.86 -3.55 -29.99
C GLY A 654 -47.18 -4.98 -29.54
N HIS A 655 -46.19 -5.78 -29.15
CA HIS A 655 -46.37 -7.13 -28.59
C HIS A 655 -46.72 -7.09 -27.10
N ILE A 656 -47.81 -6.39 -26.78
CA ILE A 656 -48.29 -6.18 -25.41
C ILE A 656 -48.67 -7.52 -24.74
N ASP A 657 -49.11 -8.51 -25.52
CA ASP A 657 -49.41 -9.87 -25.07
C ASP A 657 -48.19 -10.61 -24.51
N ARG A 658 -46.99 -10.28 -25.00
CA ARG A 658 -45.73 -10.93 -24.59
C ARG A 658 -44.99 -10.17 -23.49
N ALA A 659 -45.20 -8.86 -23.35
CA ALA A 659 -44.51 -8.03 -22.37
C ALA A 659 -44.62 -8.52 -20.91
N PRO A 660 -45.76 -9.04 -20.41
CA PRO A 660 -45.87 -9.53 -19.04
C PRO A 660 -44.95 -10.70 -18.70
N VAL A 661 -44.50 -11.50 -19.68
CA VAL A 661 -43.69 -12.71 -19.42
C VAL A 661 -42.34 -12.36 -18.78
N PRO A 662 -41.44 -11.61 -19.44
CA PRO A 662 -40.17 -11.23 -18.82
C PRO A 662 -40.35 -10.28 -17.61
N ALA A 663 -41.41 -9.47 -17.59
CA ALA A 663 -41.71 -8.60 -16.44
C ALA A 663 -42.04 -9.40 -15.16
N ARG A 664 -42.78 -10.51 -15.28
CA ARG A 664 -43.09 -11.40 -14.14
C ARG A 664 -41.84 -12.08 -13.60
N GLU A 665 -40.95 -12.55 -14.49
CA GLU A 665 -39.66 -13.13 -14.10
C GLU A 665 -38.81 -12.10 -13.34
N ALA A 666 -38.71 -10.87 -13.85
CA ALA A 666 -38.02 -9.77 -13.17
C ALA A 666 -38.60 -9.47 -11.77
N VAL A 667 -39.93 -9.42 -11.64
CA VAL A 667 -40.61 -9.23 -10.34
C VAL A 667 -40.31 -10.37 -9.37
N SER A 668 -40.29 -11.63 -9.84
CA SER A 668 -39.94 -12.79 -8.98
C SER A 668 -38.53 -12.65 -8.43
N ILE A 669 -37.55 -12.39 -9.31
CA ILE A 669 -36.15 -12.22 -8.91
C ILE A 669 -36.00 -11.08 -7.91
N TYR A 670 -36.59 -9.91 -8.19
CA TYR A 670 -36.50 -8.78 -7.27
C TYR A 670 -37.19 -9.06 -5.93
N ARG A 671 -38.35 -9.75 -5.90
CA ARG A 671 -38.99 -10.15 -4.63
C ARG A 671 -38.09 -11.07 -3.82
N GLU A 672 -37.49 -12.08 -4.45
CA GLU A 672 -36.56 -13.00 -3.80
C GLU A 672 -35.38 -12.24 -3.18
N LEU A 673 -34.77 -11.32 -3.94
CA LEU A 673 -33.62 -10.54 -3.47
C LEU A 673 -34.00 -9.56 -2.34
N VAL A 674 -35.13 -8.87 -2.45
CA VAL A 674 -35.63 -7.97 -1.38
C VAL A 674 -35.95 -8.77 -0.12
N ALA A 675 -36.56 -9.95 -0.25
CA ALA A 675 -36.81 -10.85 0.88
C ALA A 675 -35.52 -11.39 1.52
N ALA A 676 -34.45 -11.53 0.73
CA ALA A 676 -33.12 -11.89 1.19
C ALA A 676 -32.31 -10.72 1.79
N GLY A 677 -32.89 -9.51 1.89
CA GLY A 677 -32.28 -8.35 2.54
C GLY A 677 -31.70 -7.28 1.61
N ALA A 678 -31.83 -7.41 0.27
CA ALA A 678 -31.40 -6.40 -0.68
C ALA A 678 -32.42 -5.24 -0.78
N VAL A 679 -32.52 -4.44 0.29
CA VAL A 679 -33.54 -3.39 0.46
C VAL A 679 -33.53 -2.36 -0.67
N ASP A 680 -32.35 -2.00 -1.19
CA ASP A 680 -32.19 -1.03 -2.28
C ASP A 680 -32.88 -1.45 -3.59
N LEU A 681 -33.18 -2.75 -3.75
CA LEU A 681 -33.88 -3.27 -4.93
C LEU A 681 -35.40 -3.08 -4.87
N ARG A 682 -35.96 -2.53 -3.78
CA ARG A 682 -37.40 -2.18 -3.68
C ARG A 682 -37.83 -1.20 -4.76
N ARG A 683 -36.99 -0.22 -5.12
CA ARG A 683 -37.32 0.76 -6.17
C ARG A 683 -37.40 0.11 -7.57
N PRO A 684 -36.39 -0.66 -8.04
CA PRO A 684 -36.50 -1.45 -9.25
C PRO A 684 -37.70 -2.41 -9.28
N LEU A 685 -38.02 -3.05 -8.15
CA LEU A 685 -39.20 -3.92 -8.00
C LEU A 685 -40.50 -3.15 -8.27
N ALA A 686 -40.71 -2.04 -7.56
CA ALA A 686 -41.91 -1.20 -7.69
C ALA A 686 -42.09 -0.65 -9.11
N ARG A 687 -41.00 -0.21 -9.74
CA ARG A 687 -41.00 0.24 -11.14
C ARG A 687 -41.44 -0.87 -12.09
N THR A 688 -40.94 -2.09 -11.89
CA THR A 688 -41.27 -3.25 -12.73
C THR A 688 -42.73 -3.68 -12.52
N GLN A 689 -43.21 -3.68 -11.27
CA GLN A 689 -44.62 -3.95 -10.96
C GLN A 689 -45.57 -2.92 -11.58
N ARG A 690 -45.22 -1.63 -11.57
CA ARG A 690 -46.01 -0.58 -12.22
C ARG A 690 -46.11 -0.81 -13.74
N ASN A 691 -45.01 -1.18 -14.39
CA ASN A 691 -45.03 -1.52 -15.81
C ASN A 691 -45.87 -2.79 -16.08
N LEU A 692 -45.72 -3.82 -15.23
CA LEU A 692 -46.53 -5.03 -15.30
C LEU A 692 -48.03 -4.73 -15.16
N ALA A 693 -48.41 -3.83 -14.25
CA ALA A 693 -49.79 -3.38 -14.08
C ALA A 693 -50.35 -2.73 -15.35
N LEU A 694 -49.57 -1.88 -16.01
CA LEU A 694 -49.96 -1.25 -17.28
C LEU A 694 -50.31 -2.31 -18.34
N TRP A 695 -49.42 -3.28 -18.55
CA TRP A 695 -49.62 -4.30 -19.59
C TRP A 695 -50.76 -5.26 -19.25
N LEU A 696 -50.88 -5.68 -17.99
CA LEU A 696 -52.01 -6.51 -17.54
C LEU A 696 -53.35 -5.80 -17.70
N GLY A 697 -53.44 -4.52 -17.35
CA GLY A 697 -54.65 -3.72 -17.54
C GLY A 697 -55.02 -3.59 -19.02
N THR A 698 -54.02 -3.38 -19.87
CA THR A 698 -54.23 -3.27 -21.33
C THR A 698 -54.73 -4.58 -21.95
N LEU A 699 -54.32 -5.72 -21.39
CA LEU A 699 -54.76 -7.05 -21.82
C LEU A 699 -56.12 -7.46 -21.22
N GLY A 700 -56.83 -6.57 -20.53
CA GLY A 700 -58.12 -6.89 -19.92
C GLY A 700 -58.01 -7.81 -18.70
N ARG A 701 -56.89 -7.75 -17.96
CA ARG A 701 -56.67 -8.48 -16.70
C ARG A 701 -56.64 -7.51 -15.50
N PRO A 702 -57.74 -6.78 -15.23
CA PRO A 702 -57.74 -5.67 -14.30
C PRO A 702 -57.46 -6.08 -12.84
N ALA A 703 -57.90 -7.26 -12.41
CA ALA A 703 -57.65 -7.73 -11.04
C ALA A 703 -56.14 -7.90 -10.76
N GLU A 704 -55.41 -8.49 -11.70
CA GLU A 704 -53.95 -8.65 -11.58
C GLU A 704 -53.22 -7.30 -11.73
N ALA A 705 -53.74 -6.40 -12.58
CA ALA A 705 -53.21 -5.03 -12.69
C ALA A 705 -53.36 -4.25 -11.38
N VAL A 706 -54.51 -4.37 -10.70
CA VAL A 706 -54.75 -3.75 -9.39
C VAL A 706 -53.77 -4.28 -8.35
N SER A 707 -53.53 -5.59 -8.32
CA SER A 707 -52.56 -6.20 -7.39
C SER A 707 -51.15 -5.64 -7.62
N ALA A 708 -50.66 -5.67 -8.86
CA ALA A 708 -49.32 -5.20 -9.20
C ALA A 708 -49.15 -3.69 -8.91
N ALA A 709 -50.15 -2.87 -9.23
CA ALA A 709 -50.11 -1.44 -8.93
C ALA A 709 -50.19 -1.14 -7.43
N ALA A 710 -50.98 -1.90 -6.66
CA ALA A 710 -51.06 -1.77 -5.21
C ALA A 710 -49.73 -2.08 -4.52
N GLU A 711 -49.05 -3.16 -4.93
CA GLU A 711 -47.71 -3.50 -4.43
C GLU A 711 -46.69 -2.38 -4.73
N ALA A 712 -46.70 -1.86 -5.97
CA ALA A 712 -45.83 -0.74 -6.34
C ALA A 712 -46.08 0.51 -5.47
N VAL A 713 -47.34 0.86 -5.20
CA VAL A 713 -47.69 1.95 -4.28
C VAL A 713 -47.19 1.68 -2.85
N SER A 714 -47.29 0.44 -2.37
CA SER A 714 -46.78 0.08 -1.03
C SER A 714 -45.29 0.34 -0.91
N HIS A 715 -44.49 -0.17 -1.85
CA HIS A 715 -43.04 0.03 -1.86
C HIS A 715 -42.66 1.50 -1.98
N TYR A 716 -43.32 2.28 -2.85
CA TYR A 716 -43.01 3.71 -2.96
C TYR A 716 -43.45 4.52 -1.74
N ARG A 717 -44.49 4.10 -1.00
CA ARG A 717 -44.84 4.72 0.29
C ARG A 717 -43.79 4.46 1.36
N GLU A 718 -43.29 3.23 1.46
CA GLU A 718 -42.20 2.87 2.37
C GLU A 718 -40.94 3.69 2.05
N LEU A 719 -40.55 3.74 0.78
CA LEU A 719 -39.38 4.51 0.32
C LEU A 719 -39.51 6.02 0.57
N GLU A 720 -40.69 6.61 0.33
CA GLU A 720 -40.93 8.04 0.61
C GLU A 720 -41.01 8.34 2.12
N ALA A 721 -41.38 7.35 2.95
CA ALA A 721 -41.33 7.48 4.41
C ALA A 721 -39.90 7.39 4.96
N GLU A 722 -39.05 6.55 4.35
CA GLU A 722 -37.62 6.44 4.67
C GLU A 722 -36.83 7.68 4.21
N GLN A 723 -37.11 8.19 3.00
CA GLN A 723 -36.42 9.34 2.41
C GLN A 723 -37.40 10.32 1.76
N ARG A 724 -37.91 11.26 2.57
CA ARG A 724 -38.94 12.22 2.14
C ARG A 724 -38.46 13.09 0.98
N GLY A 725 -39.23 13.11 -0.10
CA GLY A 725 -39.02 13.93 -1.29
C GLY A 725 -38.33 13.22 -2.45
N LEU A 726 -37.56 12.16 -2.19
CA LEU A 726 -36.78 11.48 -3.23
C LEU A 726 -37.66 10.63 -4.16
N HIS A 727 -38.75 10.05 -3.64
CA HIS A 727 -39.58 9.08 -4.35
C HIS A 727 -40.99 9.59 -4.64
N ARG A 728 -41.27 10.86 -4.34
CA ARG A 728 -42.59 11.49 -4.50
C ARG A 728 -43.16 11.38 -5.90
N ALA A 729 -42.35 11.63 -6.93
CA ALA A 729 -42.79 11.53 -8.32
C ALA A 729 -43.13 10.08 -8.71
N ASP A 730 -42.28 9.14 -8.32
CA ASP A 730 -42.51 7.71 -8.58
C ASP A 730 -43.77 7.20 -7.84
N LEU A 731 -44.02 7.68 -6.61
CA LEU A 731 -45.24 7.38 -5.85
C LEU A 731 -46.50 7.95 -6.52
N ALA A 732 -46.44 9.19 -7.02
CA ALA A 732 -47.55 9.81 -7.74
C ALA A 732 -47.92 9.02 -9.00
N ASP A 733 -46.93 8.63 -9.81
CA ASP A 733 -47.14 7.80 -11.00
C ASP A 733 -47.68 6.39 -10.66
N ALA A 734 -47.23 5.80 -9.55
CA ALA A 734 -47.76 4.51 -9.07
C ALA A 734 -49.23 4.63 -8.61
N LEU A 735 -49.60 5.72 -7.94
CA LEU A 735 -50.98 6.02 -7.54
C LEU A 735 -51.89 6.26 -8.76
N GLU A 736 -51.39 6.93 -9.81
CA GLU A 736 -52.12 7.05 -11.08
C GLU A 736 -52.36 5.68 -11.73
N MET A 737 -51.35 4.82 -11.76
CA MET A 737 -51.46 3.46 -12.29
C MET A 737 -52.48 2.64 -11.49
N TRP A 738 -52.44 2.74 -10.16
CA TRP A 738 -53.38 2.05 -9.29
C TRP A 738 -54.81 2.55 -9.46
N SER A 739 -54.99 3.87 -9.55
CA SER A 739 -56.27 4.50 -9.87
C SER A 739 -56.81 3.98 -11.22
N TRP A 740 -55.97 3.93 -12.25
CA TRP A 740 -56.31 3.38 -13.58
C TRP A 740 -56.73 1.93 -13.52
N ALA A 741 -55.95 1.07 -12.88
CA ALA A 741 -56.29 -0.34 -12.73
C ALA A 741 -57.61 -0.57 -11.96
N LEU A 742 -57.85 0.23 -10.91
CA LEU A 742 -59.10 0.16 -10.13
C LEU A 742 -60.34 0.60 -10.93
N ASP A 743 -60.17 1.52 -11.88
CA ASP A 743 -61.24 1.93 -12.81
C ASP A 743 -61.63 0.77 -13.73
N LEU A 744 -60.61 0.13 -14.32
CA LEU A 744 -60.80 -0.98 -15.25
C LEU A 744 -61.49 -2.18 -14.59
N LEU A 745 -61.26 -2.38 -13.28
CA LEU A 745 -61.91 -3.42 -12.51
C LEU A 745 -63.41 -3.15 -12.28
N GLY A 746 -63.86 -1.89 -12.37
CA GLY A 746 -65.27 -1.50 -12.20
C GLY A 746 -65.79 -1.50 -10.75
N GLU A 747 -65.24 -2.34 -9.87
CA GLU A 747 -65.71 -2.54 -8.48
C GLU A 747 -65.02 -1.63 -7.43
N GLY A 748 -64.19 -0.68 -7.88
CA GLY A 748 -63.32 0.12 -7.01
C GLY A 748 -63.45 1.64 -7.14
N ARG A 749 -64.54 2.19 -7.70
CA ARG A 749 -64.63 3.63 -8.05
C ARG A 749 -64.26 4.61 -6.92
N PRO A 750 -64.70 4.44 -5.66
CA PRO A 750 -64.28 5.32 -4.56
C PRO A 750 -62.77 5.25 -4.29
N ARG A 751 -62.18 4.04 -4.29
CA ARG A 751 -60.74 3.82 -4.10
C ARG A 751 -59.93 4.39 -5.27
N ALA A 752 -60.46 4.29 -6.49
CA ALA A 752 -59.82 4.84 -7.68
C ALA A 752 -59.78 6.37 -7.64
N ILE A 753 -60.86 7.01 -7.20
CA ILE A 753 -60.91 8.47 -6.98
C ILE A 753 -59.97 8.88 -5.86
N ASP A 754 -59.91 8.13 -4.76
CA ASP A 754 -59.00 8.42 -3.66
C ASP A 754 -57.52 8.34 -4.09
N ALA A 755 -57.14 7.29 -4.82
CA ALA A 755 -55.80 7.17 -5.40
C ALA A 755 -55.48 8.32 -6.37
N ALA A 756 -56.42 8.72 -7.23
CA ALA A 756 -56.24 9.88 -8.12
C ALA A 756 -56.10 11.20 -7.35
N ARG A 757 -56.84 11.38 -6.26
CA ARG A 757 -56.71 12.57 -5.39
C ARG A 757 -55.33 12.62 -4.74
N GLN A 758 -54.85 11.50 -4.20
CA GLN A 758 -53.51 11.43 -3.62
C GLN A 758 -52.42 11.75 -4.66
N ALA A 759 -52.53 11.21 -5.89
CA ALA A 759 -51.61 11.53 -6.97
C ALA A 759 -51.60 13.02 -7.33
N VAL A 760 -52.77 13.66 -7.41
CA VAL A 760 -52.89 15.11 -7.66
C VAL A 760 -52.22 15.92 -6.56
N VAL A 761 -52.38 15.56 -5.29
CA VAL A 761 -51.71 16.25 -4.17
C VAL A 761 -50.19 16.19 -4.32
N LEU A 762 -49.63 15.01 -4.58
CA LEU A 762 -48.18 14.86 -4.78
C LEU A 762 -47.67 15.62 -6.01
N HIS A 763 -48.42 15.58 -7.13
CA HIS A 763 -48.07 16.35 -8.32
C HIS A 763 -48.16 17.87 -8.13
N ARG A 764 -49.05 18.37 -7.25
CA ARG A 764 -49.10 19.80 -6.90
C ARG A 764 -47.86 20.21 -6.11
N GLU A 765 -47.44 19.40 -5.13
CA GLU A 765 -46.20 19.65 -4.38
C GLU A 765 -44.97 19.66 -5.30
N LEU A 766 -44.89 18.71 -6.23
CA LEU A 766 -43.82 18.63 -7.23
C LEU A 766 -43.84 19.81 -8.20
N PHE A 767 -45.02 20.23 -8.66
CA PHE A 767 -45.19 21.39 -9.52
C PHE A 767 -44.82 22.70 -8.83
N ALA A 768 -45.12 22.85 -7.54
CA ALA A 768 -44.71 24.04 -6.78
C ALA A 768 -43.19 24.16 -6.68
N ALA A 769 -42.47 23.03 -6.56
CA ALA A 769 -41.01 23.02 -6.50
C ALA A 769 -40.33 23.20 -7.87
N GLU A 770 -40.81 22.51 -8.91
CA GLU A 770 -40.23 22.54 -10.27
C GLU A 770 -41.35 22.66 -11.34
N PRO A 771 -41.94 23.86 -11.55
CA PRO A 771 -43.12 24.03 -12.41
C PRO A 771 -42.91 23.54 -13.84
N ASP A 772 -41.77 23.84 -14.47
CA ASP A 772 -41.52 23.49 -15.87
C ASP A 772 -41.37 21.99 -16.09
N LYS A 773 -40.87 21.26 -15.08
CA LYS A 773 -40.69 19.81 -15.13
C LYS A 773 -42.01 19.06 -14.94
N TYR A 774 -42.85 19.50 -14.00
CA TYR A 774 -44.04 18.76 -13.59
C TYR A 774 -45.37 19.29 -14.16
N ARG A 775 -45.37 20.38 -14.93
CA ARG A 775 -46.58 20.96 -15.57
C ARG A 775 -47.44 19.91 -16.27
N ARG A 776 -46.83 19.07 -17.11
CA ARG A 776 -47.54 18.03 -17.88
C ARG A 776 -48.06 16.90 -16.99
N ALA A 777 -47.29 16.50 -15.98
CA ALA A 777 -47.68 15.44 -15.05
C ALA A 777 -48.89 15.88 -14.21
N LEU A 778 -48.85 17.10 -13.67
CA LEU A 778 -49.97 17.67 -12.92
C LEU A 778 -51.24 17.79 -13.79
N ALA A 779 -51.13 18.33 -15.01
CA ALA A 779 -52.27 18.42 -15.92
C ALA A 779 -52.91 17.06 -16.20
N ARG A 780 -52.10 16.02 -16.43
CA ARG A 780 -52.56 14.64 -16.65
C ARG A 780 -53.28 14.09 -15.40
N SER A 781 -52.71 14.30 -14.22
CA SER A 781 -53.25 13.84 -12.94
C SER A 781 -54.61 14.46 -12.64
N VAL A 782 -54.70 15.78 -12.77
CA VAL A 782 -55.93 16.56 -12.54
C VAL A 782 -57.01 16.17 -13.56
N ASN A 783 -56.65 15.99 -14.82
CA ASN A 783 -57.57 15.51 -15.85
C ASN A 783 -58.10 14.09 -15.53
N THR A 784 -57.22 13.19 -15.07
CA THR A 784 -57.59 11.83 -14.67
C THR A 784 -58.59 11.85 -13.51
N LEU A 785 -58.35 12.67 -12.49
CA LEU A 785 -59.29 12.85 -11.37
C LEU A 785 -60.63 13.43 -11.84
N SER A 786 -60.60 14.41 -12.76
CA SER A 786 -61.82 14.98 -13.33
C SER A 786 -62.69 13.95 -14.01
N ILE A 787 -62.12 13.12 -14.90
CA ILE A 787 -62.86 12.11 -15.66
C ILE A 787 -63.60 11.15 -14.70
N ARG A 788 -62.93 10.77 -13.61
CA ARG A 788 -63.48 9.84 -12.60
C ARG A 788 -64.59 10.45 -11.76
N LEU A 789 -64.45 11.72 -11.38
CA LEU A 789 -65.49 12.45 -10.66
C LEU A 789 -66.74 12.64 -11.53
N ASP A 790 -66.56 12.91 -12.83
CA ASP A 790 -67.64 13.01 -13.81
C ASP A 790 -68.40 11.67 -13.92
N ALA A 791 -67.66 10.54 -13.95
CA ALA A 791 -68.22 9.19 -14.05
C ALA A 791 -69.07 8.74 -12.84
N ILE A 792 -68.97 9.44 -11.71
CA ILE A 792 -69.83 9.23 -10.52
C ILE A 792 -70.85 10.36 -10.30
N GLY A 793 -71.04 11.24 -11.30
CA GLY A 793 -72.03 12.32 -11.25
C GLY A 793 -71.59 13.58 -10.50
N ARG A 794 -70.31 13.69 -10.07
CA ARG A 794 -69.75 14.91 -9.46
C ARG A 794 -69.29 15.91 -10.52
N THR A 795 -70.21 16.25 -11.42
CA THR A 795 -69.96 17.06 -12.64
C THR A 795 -69.44 18.47 -12.34
N GLN A 796 -69.89 19.10 -11.25
CA GLN A 796 -69.43 20.45 -10.87
C GLN A 796 -67.97 20.48 -10.44
N GLU A 797 -67.50 19.47 -9.70
CA GLU A 797 -66.10 19.33 -9.32
C GLU A 797 -65.22 18.97 -10.52
N ALA A 798 -65.68 18.05 -11.37
CA ALA A 798 -65.01 17.72 -12.61
C ALA A 798 -64.85 18.96 -13.52
N ALA A 799 -65.88 19.81 -13.63
CA ALA A 799 -65.80 21.06 -14.39
C ALA A 799 -64.74 22.03 -13.84
N ARG A 800 -64.60 22.14 -12.50
CA ARG A 800 -63.54 22.95 -11.87
C ARG A 800 -62.15 22.41 -12.17
N LEU A 801 -61.95 21.09 -12.07
CA LEU A 801 -60.66 20.47 -12.39
C LEU A 801 -60.33 20.59 -13.90
N ARG A 802 -61.32 20.51 -14.80
CA ARG A 802 -61.11 20.77 -16.24
C ARG A 802 -60.69 22.22 -16.50
N ALA A 803 -61.22 23.18 -15.75
CA ALA A 803 -60.76 24.57 -15.82
C ALA A 803 -59.30 24.68 -15.33
N GLU A 804 -58.95 24.07 -14.20
CA GLU A 804 -57.58 24.00 -13.68
C GLU A 804 -56.61 23.40 -14.72
N VAL A 805 -56.99 22.31 -15.41
CA VAL A 805 -56.16 21.73 -16.48
C VAL A 805 -55.89 22.74 -17.60
N ARG A 806 -56.89 23.53 -18.02
CA ARG A 806 -56.70 24.57 -19.04
C ARG A 806 -55.74 25.65 -18.54
N ASP A 807 -55.82 26.01 -17.27
CA ASP A 807 -54.94 27.02 -16.66
C ASP A 807 -53.50 26.48 -16.53
N ILE A 808 -53.31 25.21 -16.16
CA ILE A 808 -51.99 24.55 -16.11
C ILE A 808 -51.36 24.50 -17.52
N VAL A 809 -52.14 24.10 -18.52
CA VAL A 809 -51.66 23.92 -19.90
C VAL A 809 -51.36 25.25 -20.57
N SER A 810 -52.17 26.29 -20.33
CA SER A 810 -51.95 27.64 -20.85
C SER A 810 -50.86 28.42 -20.13
N GLY A 811 -50.37 27.93 -18.99
CA GLY A 811 -49.40 28.64 -18.15
C GLY A 811 -50.01 29.80 -17.36
N ALA A 812 -51.34 29.92 -17.34
CA ALA A 812 -52.08 30.93 -16.59
C ALA A 812 -52.12 30.64 -15.08
N LEU A 813 -51.77 29.41 -14.67
CA LEU A 813 -51.69 29.03 -13.27
C LEU A 813 -50.35 29.50 -12.67
N PRO A 814 -50.35 30.42 -11.69
CA PRO A 814 -49.13 30.79 -10.98
C PRO A 814 -48.58 29.58 -10.22
N PRO A 815 -47.26 29.50 -9.97
CA PRO A 815 -46.74 28.54 -8.99
C PRO A 815 -47.42 28.80 -7.64
N PHE A 816 -48.02 27.75 -7.07
CA PHE A 816 -48.82 27.80 -5.84
C PHE A 816 -48.02 28.24 -4.62
#